data_AF-A0A9D8TDE5-F1
#
_entry.id   AF-A0A9D8TDE5-F1
#
_cell.length_a   1.000
_cell.length_b   1.000
_cell.length_c   1.000
_cell.angle_alpha   90.00
_cell.angle_beta   90.00
_cell.angle_gamma   90.00
#
_symmetry.space_group_name_H-M   'P 1'
#
loop_
_entity.id
_entity.type
_entity.pdbx_description
1 polymer ?
#
loop_
_entity_poly.entity_id
_entity_poly.type
_entity_poly.pdbx_seq_one_letter_code
_entity_poly.pdbx_strand_id
1 'polypeptide(L)'
;MKRMYLWLSMCLLGVLSMTAQQLAFPGAEGFGRYAVGGRHGSLYHVTNLNDSGAGSFRDAVSSPNRIIVFDVSGVINLQSALVMKSNLTILGQTAPGEGVQIYGDRISCSGANNVIIRYLRMRMGIGGTSGADALGISNGRDMIFDHLSVLWGRDENFSVSWDKKGTEPTNITIQNSIIGQGLQTHSCGGLIQTNGGVTQYRNLFIENKTRNPKVKGLHQYVNNVVYNWGNGGCYIMGDTEASSWADIRNNYFVKGPWDGATAPFTRGTPTFTYYGEGNYYDSNVNGVLDGTEMGHPYSGSTQVKDWANWDNHTRPQAHAEIKGLMSAQDALAWIIDSVGPCLPVRDQVDQYLIDELKSYGKKGTTDGITTERDLPHKGTGALYGGYKPQDSDGDAMPDAWETANGLNPNDASDAMQIAANGYANIENYSFSIVSAYPYVKSPSSLSASEITKVSMLLKWTDNASDETSFVLEQSSDNKTFTQIATLDANVNSYRVEGLTPETKYYFRVRALNGEILSVYSNVLSVATIGDPEMPKVSVNPTPEHQGTHGVSSTLKMTWENKTNAYGGKLYYSVFIGTHPDSLTQVARNLSTTAFTYTKTLSVGKVYYWRVDAKNDLGETAGDIWNFEAVPGGQLFYSDFGSKPAAWAAAYGSIGDNTNIINAANTTKTVAGMTFGSGSDAIRVVAMSAANVSASLDADYGPYSEADAGASPRCVQFVTTKSGGYMQLPEVQGPCRIVLYLGNPDKSTKTVNLKQIIDGTESQAAALTMASAKKTFKFEYVYTGSKKITFKIDANAKKFNINDVLLEAYVPDISEVPIEIAATPAADDYSYADGSMAITFNQDIKYNGGIKLNATQFEQVSASASGKTLTINYNSLAPNTDYVLDLGEIIDFNATKTFKGEFAFRTCDFPPTKLEGETHYGKAATAMPLDFVPFNQTAPYTTVGGLVQEAQNDYPHWVQASGTISANSAVMTNTKDKLMAYFDQPAQSISIKADFSGSNVAFKVQETRNADVAPYWRTIRQFSAQDFPIDMQLPLDAEARFIKITAPTLSGSVTVSRLQISNEPVTALSENMVAAMRVYSPVMNCLRVEVAQANTVLRVYNLLGELCHQSQVDSVSEVALPSGLYIVRLQNDAQELTQKIMVK
;
A
#
# COMPACT_ATOMS: atom_id res chain seq x y z
N MET A 1 64.74 -59.21 40.28
CA MET A 1 63.88 -58.99 39.09
C MET A 1 63.14 -57.66 39.25
N LYS A 2 63.82 -56.56 38.90
CA LYS A 2 63.31 -55.18 38.87
C LYS A 2 63.85 -54.59 37.56
N ARG A 3 63.03 -54.56 36.50
CA ARG A 3 63.23 -53.84 35.22
C ARG A 3 62.25 -54.42 34.18
N MET A 4 60.95 -54.10 34.29
CA MET A 4 60.02 -54.24 33.15
C MET A 4 58.69 -53.50 33.30
N TYR A 5 58.66 -52.36 34.01
CA TYR A 5 57.46 -51.52 34.13
C TYR A 5 57.79 -50.02 34.12
N LEU A 6 58.65 -49.58 33.20
CA LEU A 6 58.99 -48.15 33.05
C LEU A 6 59.01 -47.66 31.59
N TRP A 7 58.23 -48.29 30.71
CA TRP A 7 58.15 -47.93 29.27
C TRP A 7 56.72 -47.94 28.72
N LEU A 8 55.68 -47.77 29.56
CA LEU A 8 54.29 -47.70 29.08
C LEU A 8 53.45 -46.55 29.69
N SER A 9 54.09 -45.55 30.29
CA SER A 9 53.43 -44.39 30.90
C SER A 9 53.84 -43.05 30.28
N MET A 10 54.43 -43.05 29.08
CA MET A 10 54.95 -41.85 28.42
C MET A 10 54.48 -41.67 26.95
N CYS A 11 53.29 -42.20 26.60
CA CYS A 11 52.69 -42.03 25.26
C CYS A 11 51.17 -41.81 25.32
N LEU A 12 50.68 -40.97 26.24
CA LEU A 12 49.32 -40.42 26.17
C LEU A 12 49.36 -38.89 26.31
N LEU A 13 50.19 -38.24 25.49
CA LEU A 13 49.97 -36.84 25.12
C LEU A 13 48.79 -36.84 24.16
N GLY A 14 47.58 -36.61 24.70
CA GLY A 14 46.43 -36.27 23.89
C GLY A 14 46.77 -35.01 23.10
N VAL A 15 46.92 -35.15 21.78
CA VAL A 15 47.00 -34.03 20.87
C VAL A 15 45.61 -33.40 20.87
N LEU A 16 45.39 -32.42 21.74
CA LEU A 16 44.30 -31.46 21.57
C LEU A 16 44.66 -30.65 20.33
N SER A 17 44.14 -31.04 19.17
CA SER A 17 44.15 -30.18 17.99
C SER A 17 43.34 -28.93 18.33
N MET A 18 44.02 -27.83 18.66
CA MET A 18 43.39 -26.50 18.67
C MET A 18 43.04 -26.15 17.22
N THR A 19 41.79 -26.34 16.82
CA THR A 19 41.28 -25.81 15.57
C THR A 19 41.12 -24.29 15.71
N ALA A 20 41.61 -23.54 14.72
CA ALA A 20 41.39 -22.09 14.69
C ALA A 20 39.88 -21.79 14.60
N GLN A 21 39.42 -20.70 15.23
CA GLN A 21 38.01 -20.30 15.16
C GLN A 21 37.61 -20.01 13.70
N GLN A 22 36.48 -20.58 13.26
CA GLN A 22 35.99 -20.48 11.88
C GLN A 22 35.63 -19.03 11.52
N LEU A 23 36.15 -18.53 10.40
CA LEU A 23 35.77 -17.22 9.86
C LEU A 23 34.35 -17.24 9.28
N ALA A 24 33.68 -16.09 9.25
CA ALA A 24 32.37 -15.91 8.65
C ALA A 24 32.35 -16.33 7.18
N PHE A 25 33.40 -16.01 6.45
CA PHE A 25 33.73 -16.48 5.10
C PHE A 25 35.23 -16.27 4.86
N PRO A 26 35.85 -16.91 3.86
CA PRO A 26 37.24 -16.63 3.51
C PRO A 26 37.46 -15.13 3.20
N GLY A 27 38.37 -14.49 3.93
CA GLY A 27 38.64 -13.05 3.80
C GLY A 27 37.79 -12.13 4.69
N ALA A 28 37.02 -12.69 5.63
CA ALA A 28 36.39 -11.92 6.71
C ALA A 28 37.45 -11.40 7.69
N GLU A 29 37.45 -10.11 7.96
CA GLU A 29 38.45 -9.40 8.78
C GLU A 29 37.78 -8.62 9.93
N GLY A 30 38.58 -8.10 10.86
CA GLY A 30 38.07 -7.21 11.91
C GLY A 30 37.28 -7.90 13.03
N PHE A 31 36.56 -7.10 13.84
CA PHE A 31 35.87 -7.60 15.02
C PHE A 31 34.71 -8.58 14.70
N GLY A 32 33.98 -8.37 13.62
CA GLY A 32 32.84 -9.21 13.20
C GLY A 32 33.21 -10.49 12.44
N ARG A 33 34.51 -10.76 12.24
CA ARG A 33 35.00 -11.84 11.35
C ARG A 33 34.59 -13.26 11.71
N TYR A 34 34.05 -13.48 12.91
CA TYR A 34 33.62 -14.80 13.40
C TYR A 34 32.09 -14.96 13.47
N ALA A 35 31.32 -14.06 12.86
CA ALA A 35 29.90 -14.28 12.67
C ALA A 35 29.65 -15.63 11.97
N VAL A 36 28.69 -16.40 12.44
CA VAL A 36 28.27 -17.70 11.90
C VAL A 36 27.11 -17.54 10.90
N GLY A 37 26.29 -16.50 11.07
CA GLY A 37 25.10 -16.27 10.25
C GLY A 37 24.10 -17.42 10.36
N GLY A 38 23.53 -17.81 9.21
CA GLY A 38 22.54 -18.87 9.05
C GLY A 38 23.10 -20.28 8.81
N ARG A 39 24.41 -20.51 8.96
CA ARG A 39 25.13 -21.77 8.60
C ARG A 39 24.54 -23.08 9.14
N HIS A 40 23.74 -23.03 10.20
CA HIS A 40 23.10 -24.21 10.81
C HIS A 40 21.57 -24.13 10.78
N GLY A 41 21.03 -23.25 9.93
CA GLY A 41 19.62 -22.97 9.79
C GLY A 41 19.01 -23.67 8.57
N SER A 42 18.13 -22.97 7.87
CA SER A 42 17.53 -23.43 6.62
C SER A 42 17.92 -22.53 5.44
N LEU A 43 17.85 -23.08 4.23
CA LEU A 43 17.94 -22.32 3.00
C LEU A 43 16.60 -21.62 2.70
N TYR A 44 16.66 -20.40 2.16
CA TYR A 44 15.48 -19.64 1.73
C TYR A 44 15.76 -18.90 0.41
N HIS A 45 14.86 -19.08 -0.56
CA HIS A 45 14.96 -18.46 -1.88
C HIS A 45 14.10 -17.21 -1.97
N VAL A 46 14.71 -16.10 -2.39
CA VAL A 46 13.98 -14.94 -2.88
C VAL A 46 13.65 -15.16 -4.35
N THR A 47 12.37 -15.35 -4.65
CA THR A 47 11.86 -15.76 -5.98
C THR A 47 11.05 -14.69 -6.69
N ASN A 48 10.83 -13.54 -6.04
CA ASN A 48 10.15 -12.40 -6.66
C ASN A 48 10.66 -11.06 -6.11
N LEU A 49 10.37 -9.99 -6.84
CA LEU A 49 10.79 -8.62 -6.50
C LEU A 49 9.75 -7.85 -5.67
N ASN A 50 8.70 -8.51 -5.19
CA ASN A 50 7.69 -7.86 -4.36
C ASN A 50 8.30 -7.47 -3.01
N ASP A 51 7.80 -6.40 -2.39
CA ASP A 51 8.25 -6.01 -1.05
C ASP A 51 7.87 -7.03 0.02
N SER A 52 6.73 -7.73 -0.12
CA SER A 52 6.24 -8.67 0.89
C SER A 52 5.53 -9.86 0.26
N GLY A 53 5.20 -10.86 1.08
CA GLY A 53 4.61 -12.13 0.66
C GLY A 53 5.65 -13.23 0.44
N ALA A 54 5.17 -14.46 0.25
CA ALA A 54 6.03 -15.63 0.08
C ALA A 54 7.02 -15.43 -1.08
N GLY A 55 8.29 -15.77 -0.84
CA GLY A 55 9.37 -15.60 -1.82
C GLY A 55 9.92 -14.17 -1.95
N SER A 56 9.41 -13.20 -1.18
CA SER A 56 9.99 -11.85 -1.13
C SER A 56 11.23 -11.78 -0.23
N PHE A 57 12.06 -10.74 -0.41
CA PHE A 57 13.20 -10.49 0.48
C PHE A 57 12.79 -10.13 1.91
N ARG A 58 11.66 -9.42 2.09
CA ARG A 58 11.14 -9.11 3.43
C ARG A 58 10.71 -10.37 4.17
N ASP A 59 10.04 -11.30 3.49
CA ASP A 59 9.71 -12.60 4.09
C ASP A 59 10.98 -13.36 4.45
N ALA A 60 12.00 -13.34 3.57
CA ALA A 60 13.29 -13.98 3.82
C ALA A 60 13.93 -13.53 5.15
N VAL A 61 14.03 -12.22 5.39
CA VAL A 61 14.70 -11.64 6.58
C VAL A 61 13.81 -11.54 7.82
N SER A 62 12.50 -11.82 7.68
CA SER A 62 11.52 -11.71 8.77
C SER A 62 11.67 -12.78 9.87
N SER A 63 12.41 -13.85 9.58
CA SER A 63 12.61 -15.00 10.47
C SER A 63 14.11 -15.31 10.63
N PRO A 64 14.53 -15.80 11.81
CA PRO A 64 15.94 -16.10 12.07
C PRO A 64 16.38 -17.44 11.46
N ASN A 65 17.68 -17.72 11.55
CA ASN A 65 18.32 -19.01 11.20
C ASN A 65 18.16 -19.37 9.72
N ARG A 66 18.54 -18.45 8.82
CA ARG A 66 18.40 -18.66 7.37
C ARG A 66 19.66 -18.28 6.60
N ILE A 67 20.00 -19.10 5.60
CA ILE A 67 20.82 -18.68 4.46
C ILE A 67 19.86 -18.24 3.37
N ILE A 68 20.04 -17.01 2.88
CA ILE A 68 19.14 -16.35 1.92
C ILE A 68 19.89 -16.18 0.60
N VAL A 69 19.29 -16.71 -0.45
CA VAL A 69 19.78 -16.72 -1.85
C VAL A 69 18.73 -16.11 -2.77
N PHE A 70 19.13 -15.73 -3.98
CA PHE A 70 18.28 -15.00 -4.91
C PHE A 70 18.12 -15.75 -6.24
N ASP A 71 16.88 -16.07 -6.59
CA ASP A 71 16.50 -16.66 -7.88
C ASP A 71 16.12 -15.59 -8.91
N VAL A 72 16.04 -14.32 -8.47
CA VAL A 72 15.64 -13.17 -9.28
C VAL A 72 16.64 -12.03 -9.15
N SER A 73 16.62 -11.16 -10.14
CA SER A 73 17.44 -9.96 -10.25
C SER A 73 16.56 -8.75 -10.54
N GLY A 74 16.92 -7.58 -10.02
CA GLY A 74 16.15 -6.36 -10.20
C GLY A 74 16.03 -5.53 -8.92
N VAL A 75 15.08 -4.59 -8.93
CA VAL A 75 14.86 -3.65 -7.83
C VAL A 75 13.67 -4.11 -6.98
N ILE A 76 13.92 -4.34 -5.69
CA ILE A 76 12.91 -4.57 -4.66
C ILE A 76 12.56 -3.21 -4.04
N ASN A 77 11.35 -2.74 -4.28
CA ASN A 77 10.87 -1.44 -3.80
C ASN A 77 10.16 -1.60 -2.45
N LEU A 78 10.83 -1.19 -1.38
CA LEU A 78 10.31 -1.21 -0.01
C LEU A 78 9.09 -0.29 0.11
N GLN A 79 8.02 -0.78 0.75
CA GLN A 79 6.86 0.02 1.12
C GLN A 79 7.00 0.60 2.54
N SER A 80 7.94 0.09 3.33
CA SER A 80 8.24 0.53 4.69
C SER A 80 9.64 0.07 5.13
N ALA A 81 10.11 0.57 6.27
CA ALA A 81 11.36 0.15 6.89
C ALA A 81 11.51 -1.39 6.93
N LEU A 82 12.68 -1.89 6.55
CA LEU A 82 13.00 -3.31 6.54
C LEU A 82 13.81 -3.66 7.80
N VAL A 83 13.31 -4.56 8.64
CA VAL A 83 13.96 -4.98 9.89
C VAL A 83 14.41 -6.44 9.79
N MET A 84 15.69 -6.70 10.02
CA MET A 84 16.28 -8.04 9.94
C MET A 84 16.26 -8.78 11.27
N LYS A 85 16.06 -10.11 11.22
CA LYS A 85 16.22 -11.01 12.38
C LYS A 85 17.67 -11.51 12.55
N SER A 86 17.88 -12.26 13.63
CA SER A 86 19.20 -12.83 13.99
C SER A 86 19.54 -14.08 13.16
N ASN A 87 20.80 -14.49 13.15
CA ASN A 87 21.29 -15.73 12.53
C ASN A 87 20.98 -15.79 11.03
N LEU A 88 21.34 -14.72 10.31
CA LEU A 88 21.10 -14.60 8.87
C LEU A 88 22.42 -14.60 8.10
N THR A 89 22.47 -15.34 6.99
CA THR A 89 23.49 -15.19 5.95
C THR A 89 22.79 -14.79 4.66
N ILE A 90 23.10 -13.60 4.12
CA ILE A 90 22.47 -13.08 2.91
C ILE A 90 23.51 -13.00 1.80
N LEU A 91 23.28 -13.74 0.70
CA LEU A 91 24.25 -13.96 -0.37
C LEU A 91 23.78 -13.30 -1.67
N GLY A 92 23.90 -11.97 -1.78
CA GLY A 92 23.46 -11.20 -2.94
C GLY A 92 24.12 -11.61 -4.26
N GLN A 93 25.34 -12.17 -4.21
CA GLN A 93 26.07 -12.65 -5.37
C GLN A 93 25.49 -13.92 -6.02
N THR A 94 24.49 -14.55 -5.40
CA THR A 94 23.77 -15.70 -5.97
C THR A 94 22.72 -15.30 -7.01
N ALA A 95 22.31 -14.03 -7.00
CA ALA A 95 21.31 -13.52 -7.95
C ALA A 95 21.77 -13.68 -9.41
N PRO A 96 20.86 -13.96 -10.36
CA PRO A 96 21.19 -13.95 -11.78
C PRO A 96 21.42 -12.52 -12.31
N GLY A 97 21.82 -12.42 -13.58
CA GLY A 97 21.97 -11.12 -14.27
C GLY A 97 22.88 -10.14 -13.53
N GLU A 98 22.43 -8.91 -13.33
CA GLU A 98 23.17 -7.86 -12.62
C GLU A 98 22.99 -7.88 -11.09
N GLY A 99 22.18 -8.80 -10.58
CA GLY A 99 21.89 -8.95 -9.15
C GLY A 99 20.70 -8.13 -8.65
N VAL A 100 20.69 -7.86 -7.33
CA VAL A 100 19.54 -7.27 -6.64
C VAL A 100 19.88 -5.91 -6.02
N GLN A 101 18.90 -5.00 -6.07
CA GLN A 101 18.90 -3.75 -5.31
C GLN A 101 17.67 -3.69 -4.40
N ILE A 102 17.88 -3.26 -3.16
CA ILE A 102 16.83 -2.91 -2.21
C ILE A 102 16.71 -1.38 -2.19
N TYR A 103 15.52 -0.86 -2.47
CA TYR A 103 15.28 0.57 -2.67
C TYR A 103 14.04 1.08 -1.95
N GLY A 104 14.08 2.33 -1.46
CA GLY A 104 12.87 3.10 -1.15
C GLY A 104 12.62 3.42 0.32
N ASP A 105 13.27 2.73 1.27
CA ASP A 105 13.22 3.09 2.70
C ASP A 105 14.42 2.53 3.48
N ARG A 106 14.49 2.82 4.78
CA ARG A 106 15.56 2.40 5.69
C ARG A 106 15.62 0.89 5.91
N ILE A 107 16.83 0.40 6.16
CA ILE A 107 17.12 -0.97 6.57
C ILE A 107 17.72 -0.95 7.99
N SER A 108 17.27 -1.87 8.84
CA SER A 108 17.69 -1.94 10.25
C SER A 108 18.11 -3.36 10.62
N CYS A 109 19.32 -3.47 11.17
CA CYS A 109 19.80 -4.68 11.86
C CYS A 109 19.77 -4.51 13.39
N SER A 110 19.12 -3.45 13.90
CA SER A 110 18.93 -3.25 15.33
C SER A 110 18.14 -4.40 15.95
N GLY A 111 18.66 -4.98 17.03
CA GLY A 111 18.07 -6.12 17.74
C GLY A 111 18.42 -7.47 17.13
N ALA A 112 19.12 -7.50 15.99
CA ALA A 112 19.65 -8.73 15.43
C ALA A 112 20.98 -9.12 16.10
N ASN A 113 21.37 -10.37 15.97
CA ASN A 113 22.70 -10.87 16.30
C ASN A 113 23.14 -11.84 15.22
N ASN A 114 24.45 -12.02 15.05
CA ASN A 114 24.98 -13.07 14.19
C ASN A 114 24.49 -12.94 12.73
N VAL A 115 24.84 -11.85 12.06
CA VAL A 115 24.36 -11.52 10.70
C VAL A 115 25.54 -11.38 9.74
N ILE A 116 25.45 -12.03 8.58
CA ILE A 116 26.37 -11.92 7.46
C ILE A 116 25.59 -11.38 6.26
N ILE A 117 26.03 -10.27 5.65
CA ILE A 117 25.43 -9.73 4.42
C ILE A 117 26.53 -9.48 3.41
N ARG A 118 26.35 -10.02 2.19
CA ARG A 118 27.32 -9.88 1.11
C ARG A 118 26.68 -9.42 -0.21
N TYR A 119 27.36 -8.55 -0.94
CA TYR A 119 27.06 -8.19 -2.33
C TYR A 119 25.63 -7.67 -2.57
N LEU A 120 25.15 -6.75 -1.73
CA LEU A 120 23.82 -6.13 -1.87
C LEU A 120 23.89 -4.61 -2.00
N ARG A 121 23.02 -4.07 -2.85
CA ARG A 121 22.78 -2.64 -3.00
C ARG A 121 21.60 -2.25 -2.10
N MET A 122 21.86 -1.42 -1.11
CA MET A 122 20.92 -0.98 -0.09
C MET A 122 20.80 0.54 -0.16
N ARG A 123 19.80 1.04 -0.89
CA ARG A 123 19.75 2.45 -1.28
C ARG A 123 18.42 3.07 -0.86
N MET A 124 18.45 4.12 -0.04
CA MET A 124 17.22 4.65 0.56
C MET A 124 16.46 5.58 -0.38
N GLY A 125 17.16 6.56 -0.96
CA GLY A 125 16.59 7.54 -1.89
C GLY A 125 15.70 8.59 -1.21
N ILE A 126 15.33 9.64 -1.95
CA ILE A 126 14.57 10.78 -1.41
C ILE A 126 13.16 10.39 -0.91
N GLY A 127 12.62 9.28 -1.41
CA GLY A 127 11.32 8.74 -1.00
C GLY A 127 11.30 8.09 0.39
N GLY A 128 12.45 7.69 0.92
CA GLY A 128 12.54 7.01 2.21
C GLY A 128 12.21 7.90 3.41
N THR A 129 12.10 7.30 4.60
CA THR A 129 11.75 7.99 5.85
C THR A 129 12.72 9.14 6.17
N SER A 130 12.22 10.38 6.32
CA SER A 130 13.08 11.54 6.65
C SER A 130 13.73 11.40 8.02
N GLY A 131 15.01 11.77 8.14
CA GLY A 131 15.73 11.73 9.43
C GLY A 131 16.03 10.31 9.92
N ALA A 132 16.12 9.35 9.00
CA ALA A 132 16.53 7.99 9.30
C ALA A 132 17.72 7.58 8.42
N ASP A 133 18.53 6.67 8.98
CA ASP A 133 19.68 6.11 8.30
C ASP A 133 19.27 5.14 7.19
N ALA A 134 20.04 5.08 6.10
CA ALA A 134 19.83 4.07 5.07
C ALA A 134 20.05 2.64 5.62
N LEU A 135 21.11 2.44 6.42
CA LEU A 135 21.36 1.22 7.17
C LEU A 135 21.81 1.54 8.62
N GLY A 136 21.17 0.95 9.62
CA GLY A 136 21.45 1.24 11.03
C GLY A 136 21.55 0.03 11.95
N ILE A 137 22.44 0.14 12.95
CA ILE A 137 22.59 -0.80 14.06
C ILE A 137 22.62 -0.01 15.38
N SER A 138 21.55 -0.09 16.15
CA SER A 138 21.44 0.57 17.45
C SER A 138 21.74 -0.37 18.63
N ASN A 139 21.55 -1.67 18.44
CA ASN A 139 21.87 -2.72 19.39
C ASN A 139 21.96 -4.07 18.68
N GLY A 140 22.68 -5.03 19.26
CA GLY A 140 23.00 -6.33 18.65
C GLY A 140 24.49 -6.66 18.69
N ARG A 141 24.89 -7.85 18.23
CA ARG A 141 26.31 -8.25 18.19
C ARG A 141 26.64 -9.27 17.11
N ASP A 142 27.94 -9.39 16.83
CA ASP A 142 28.54 -10.38 15.93
C ASP A 142 28.00 -10.25 14.50
N MET A 143 28.35 -9.16 13.80
CA MET A 143 27.84 -8.91 12.44
C MET A 143 28.95 -8.52 11.47
N ILE A 144 28.80 -8.94 10.22
CA ILE A 144 29.71 -8.57 9.13
C ILE A 144 28.94 -8.19 7.86
N PHE A 145 29.32 -7.05 7.31
CA PHE A 145 28.76 -6.45 6.11
C PHE A 145 29.89 -6.34 5.09
N ASP A 146 29.78 -7.03 3.96
CA ASP A 146 30.85 -7.19 2.97
C ASP A 146 30.35 -6.85 1.57
N HIS A 147 31.10 -6.04 0.81
CA HIS A 147 30.73 -5.68 -0.57
C HIS A 147 29.32 -5.09 -0.68
N LEU A 148 28.93 -4.20 0.22
CA LEU A 148 27.64 -3.51 0.14
C LEU A 148 27.77 -2.17 -0.58
N SER A 149 26.66 -1.68 -1.14
CA SER A 149 26.51 -0.28 -1.57
C SER A 149 25.40 0.34 -0.72
N VAL A 150 25.75 1.23 0.21
CA VAL A 150 24.82 1.93 1.10
C VAL A 150 24.78 3.40 0.74
N LEU A 151 23.72 3.82 0.03
CA LEU A 151 23.61 5.16 -0.55
C LEU A 151 22.31 5.89 -0.18
N TRP A 152 22.36 7.21 -0.35
CA TRP A 152 21.21 8.11 -0.36
C TRP A 152 20.42 8.12 0.96
N GLY A 153 21.10 7.96 2.09
CA GLY A 153 20.51 8.12 3.41
C GLY A 153 19.95 9.52 3.62
N ARG A 154 18.86 9.62 4.38
CA ARG A 154 18.21 10.88 4.75
C ARG A 154 18.66 11.42 6.12
N ASP A 155 19.47 10.65 6.82
CA ASP A 155 20.30 11.04 7.95
C ASP A 155 21.73 10.54 7.71
N GLU A 156 22.15 9.40 8.26
CA GLU A 156 23.40 8.74 7.84
C GLU A 156 23.19 7.67 6.76
N ASN A 157 24.24 7.38 5.98
CA ASN A 157 24.22 6.20 5.12
C ASN A 157 24.34 4.92 5.95
N PHE A 158 25.38 4.78 6.79
CA PHE A 158 25.55 3.58 7.61
C PHE A 158 26.04 3.91 9.02
N SER A 159 25.17 3.75 10.03
CA SER A 159 25.50 3.97 11.44
C SER A 159 25.53 2.69 12.29
N VAL A 160 26.47 2.67 13.24
CA VAL A 160 26.50 1.78 14.39
C VAL A 160 26.48 2.66 15.64
N SER A 161 25.30 2.90 16.22
CA SER A 161 25.13 3.92 17.26
C SER A 161 24.26 3.42 18.40
N TRP A 162 24.90 3.11 19.54
CA TRP A 162 24.21 2.51 20.67
C TRP A 162 23.12 3.42 21.23
N ASP A 163 21.87 2.93 21.22
CA ASP A 163 20.71 3.63 21.77
C ASP A 163 20.50 3.38 23.27
N LYS A 164 21.46 2.72 23.92
CA LYS A 164 21.39 2.26 25.33
C LYS A 164 20.28 1.24 25.59
N LYS A 165 19.76 0.60 24.55
CA LYS A 165 18.79 -0.50 24.64
C LYS A 165 19.44 -1.79 24.16
N GLY A 166 18.86 -2.93 24.55
CA GLY A 166 19.33 -4.24 24.14
C GLY A 166 20.82 -4.50 24.46
N THR A 167 21.49 -5.24 23.58
CA THR A 167 22.92 -5.50 23.66
C THR A 167 23.72 -4.39 22.98
N GLU A 168 24.70 -3.81 23.67
CA GLU A 168 25.60 -2.82 23.08
C GLU A 168 26.22 -3.39 21.77
N PRO A 169 26.19 -2.63 20.65
CA PRO A 169 26.77 -3.04 19.38
C PRO A 169 28.20 -3.56 19.54
N THR A 170 28.37 -4.88 19.42
CA THR A 170 29.64 -5.54 19.70
C THR A 170 30.06 -6.43 18.54
N ASN A 171 31.35 -6.49 18.23
CA ASN A 171 31.90 -7.31 17.16
C ASN A 171 31.27 -7.05 15.79
N ILE A 172 31.44 -5.83 15.28
CA ILE A 172 30.89 -5.42 14.00
C ILE A 172 32.02 -5.16 13.00
N THR A 173 31.92 -5.73 11.80
CA THR A 173 32.80 -5.39 10.66
C THR A 173 31.97 -4.86 9.49
N ILE A 174 32.38 -3.73 8.95
CA ILE A 174 31.94 -3.21 7.65
C ILE A 174 33.17 -3.24 6.74
N GLN A 175 33.16 -4.08 5.71
CA GLN A 175 34.30 -4.22 4.81
C GLN A 175 33.93 -4.17 3.34
N ASN A 176 34.89 -3.78 2.51
CA ASN A 176 34.79 -3.81 1.05
C ASN A 176 33.56 -3.07 0.48
N SER A 177 32.97 -2.12 1.22
CA SER A 177 31.66 -1.53 0.91
C SER A 177 31.76 -0.08 0.46
N ILE A 178 30.80 0.37 -0.34
CA ILE A 178 30.60 1.76 -0.75
C ILE A 178 29.58 2.40 0.19
N ILE A 179 29.92 3.54 0.77
CA ILE A 179 29.08 4.32 1.69
C ILE A 179 29.10 5.76 1.23
N GLY A 180 28.02 6.24 0.61
CA GLY A 180 28.13 7.49 -0.13
C GLY A 180 26.85 8.19 -0.53
N GLN A 181 27.02 9.41 -1.05
CA GLN A 181 25.94 10.24 -1.56
C GLN A 181 24.79 10.44 -0.55
N GLY A 182 25.10 10.66 0.74
CA GLY A 182 24.07 11.02 1.71
C GLY A 182 23.30 12.27 1.24
N LEU A 183 21.98 12.27 1.37
CA LEU A 183 21.15 13.35 0.83
C LEU A 183 21.19 14.60 1.73
N GLN A 184 21.19 15.77 1.11
CA GLN A 184 21.04 17.05 1.80
C GLN A 184 19.66 17.15 2.49
N THR A 185 19.55 17.86 3.61
CA THR A 185 20.55 18.76 4.22
C THR A 185 21.52 18.10 5.20
N HIS A 186 21.35 16.80 5.48
CA HIS A 186 22.13 16.07 6.48
C HIS A 186 22.99 14.96 5.85
N SER A 187 23.68 15.28 4.76
CA SER A 187 24.55 14.34 4.01
C SER A 187 25.70 13.76 4.87
N CYS A 188 25.54 12.53 5.37
CA CYS A 188 26.49 11.92 6.30
C CYS A 188 26.89 10.48 5.92
N GLY A 189 28.17 10.14 6.12
CA GLY A 189 28.66 8.77 5.94
C GLY A 189 28.16 7.80 7.02
N GLY A 190 28.38 8.13 8.30
CA GLY A 190 27.99 7.25 9.41
C GLY A 190 28.45 7.69 10.80
N LEU A 191 27.64 7.36 11.82
CA LEU A 191 28.02 7.41 13.24
C LEU A 191 28.54 6.05 13.71
N ILE A 192 29.69 6.04 14.40
CA ILE A 192 30.25 4.85 15.04
C ILE A 192 30.39 5.14 16.54
N GLN A 193 29.43 4.67 17.33
CA GLN A 193 29.30 4.96 18.76
C GLN A 193 29.05 3.68 19.57
N THR A 194 30.14 3.01 19.93
CA THR A 194 30.11 1.81 20.77
C THR A 194 31.50 1.49 21.34
N ASN A 195 31.54 0.91 22.53
CA ASN A 195 32.77 0.32 23.11
C ASN A 195 32.97 -1.14 22.68
N GLY A 196 31.95 -1.77 22.08
CA GLY A 196 31.95 -3.17 21.63
C GLY A 196 32.77 -3.46 20.37
N GLY A 197 33.42 -2.45 19.78
CA GLY A 197 34.36 -2.61 18.68
C GLY A 197 33.71 -2.67 17.29
N VAL A 198 34.12 -1.75 16.41
CA VAL A 198 33.72 -1.73 15.01
C VAL A 198 34.96 -1.65 14.11
N THR A 199 35.05 -2.53 13.12
CA THR A 199 36.06 -2.47 12.05
C THR A 199 35.44 -1.94 10.77
N GLN A 200 36.03 -0.90 10.20
CA GLN A 200 35.79 -0.40 8.85
C GLN A 200 37.05 -0.64 8.02
N TYR A 201 36.98 -1.56 7.07
CA TYR A 201 38.13 -2.06 6.32
C TYR A 201 37.91 -2.10 4.81
N ARG A 202 38.78 -1.44 4.01
CA ARG A 202 38.67 -1.37 2.54
C ARG A 202 37.33 -0.84 2.01
N ASN A 203 36.71 0.09 2.74
CA ASN A 203 35.50 0.75 2.27
C ASN A 203 35.84 1.99 1.43
N LEU A 204 34.92 2.34 0.53
CA LEU A 204 34.89 3.62 -0.16
C LEU A 204 33.83 4.52 0.48
N PHE A 205 34.25 5.63 1.08
CA PHE A 205 33.36 6.72 1.47
C PHE A 205 33.39 7.78 0.38
N ILE A 206 32.24 8.14 -0.18
CA ILE A 206 32.21 9.02 -1.36
C ILE A 206 31.04 9.99 -1.33
N GLU A 207 31.29 11.27 -1.65
CA GLU A 207 30.25 12.30 -1.80
C GLU A 207 29.38 12.56 -0.55
N ASN A 208 29.95 12.43 0.64
CA ASN A 208 29.26 12.77 1.89
C ASN A 208 29.77 14.11 2.43
N LYS A 209 28.88 15.01 2.84
CA LYS A 209 29.28 16.29 3.44
C LYS A 209 30.12 16.12 4.71
N THR A 210 29.81 15.11 5.52
CA THR A 210 30.46 14.90 6.82
C THR A 210 30.40 13.45 7.33
N ARG A 211 31.06 13.18 8.46
CA ARG A 211 30.99 11.91 9.22
C ARG A 211 31.40 10.71 8.37
N ASN A 212 32.65 10.67 7.91
CA ASN A 212 33.24 9.57 7.15
C ASN A 212 34.33 8.79 7.92
N PRO A 213 34.04 8.17 9.09
CA PRO A 213 32.89 8.32 9.98
C PRO A 213 33.06 9.45 11.03
N LYS A 214 32.06 9.59 11.93
CA LYS A 214 32.24 10.22 13.25
C LYS A 214 32.29 9.16 14.34
N VAL A 215 33.31 9.22 15.19
CA VAL A 215 33.65 8.11 16.12
C VAL A 215 33.53 8.50 17.59
N LYS A 216 32.94 7.60 18.38
CA LYS A 216 33.00 7.55 19.86
C LYS A 216 33.16 6.09 20.30
N GLY A 217 34.18 5.78 21.10
CA GLY A 217 34.43 4.41 21.57
C GLY A 217 35.51 3.67 20.77
N LEU A 218 35.37 2.35 20.59
CA LEU A 218 36.41 1.48 20.03
C LEU A 218 36.24 1.26 18.52
N HIS A 219 37.23 1.70 17.73
CA HIS A 219 37.14 1.72 16.28
C HIS A 219 38.43 1.26 15.58
N GLN A 220 38.31 0.53 14.47
CA GLN A 220 39.40 0.17 13.57
C GLN A 220 39.08 0.68 12.17
N TYR A 221 39.87 1.61 11.65
CA TYR A 221 39.71 2.27 10.35
C TYR A 221 40.94 2.03 9.48
N VAL A 222 40.92 0.95 8.69
CA VAL A 222 42.12 0.47 7.98
C VAL A 222 41.85 0.35 6.49
N ASN A 223 42.78 0.82 5.65
CA ASN A 223 42.72 0.68 4.19
C ASN A 223 41.46 1.24 3.50
N ASN A 224 40.76 2.19 4.12
CA ASN A 224 39.61 2.85 3.50
C ASN A 224 40.07 3.97 2.56
N VAL A 225 39.22 4.29 1.58
CA VAL A 225 39.37 5.47 0.71
C VAL A 225 38.22 6.41 0.99
N VAL A 226 38.52 7.71 1.10
CA VAL A 226 37.50 8.76 1.23
C VAL A 226 37.66 9.75 0.08
N TYR A 227 36.58 9.99 -0.67
CA TYR A 227 36.57 10.84 -1.86
C TYR A 227 35.48 11.92 -1.77
N ASN A 228 35.81 13.15 -2.17
CA ASN A 228 34.88 14.27 -2.32
C ASN A 228 33.96 14.53 -1.10
N TRP A 229 34.55 14.76 0.08
CA TRP A 229 33.78 15.14 1.27
C TRP A 229 33.63 16.66 1.42
N GLY A 230 32.62 17.07 2.19
CA GLY A 230 32.29 18.47 2.38
C GLY A 230 32.87 19.18 3.60
N ASN A 231 32.26 20.32 3.93
CA ASN A 231 32.73 21.24 4.97
C ASN A 231 32.35 20.84 6.41
N GLY A 232 31.61 19.75 6.62
CA GLY A 232 31.14 19.36 7.95
C GLY A 232 32.18 18.59 8.78
N GLY A 233 33.23 18.08 8.15
CA GLY A 233 34.30 17.27 8.75
C GLY A 233 34.32 15.85 8.17
N CYS A 234 35.48 15.41 7.67
CA CYS A 234 35.69 14.08 7.09
C CYS A 234 35.68 12.98 8.17
N TYR A 235 36.84 12.61 8.72
CA TYR A 235 36.94 11.74 9.89
C TYR A 235 36.85 12.59 11.15
N ILE A 236 35.76 12.45 11.90
CA ILE A 236 35.52 13.24 13.12
C ILE A 236 35.99 12.44 14.34
N MET A 237 37.03 12.96 14.99
CA MET A 237 37.72 12.34 16.13
C MET A 237 37.10 12.74 17.48
N GLY A 238 35.79 12.91 17.52
CA GLY A 238 35.03 13.37 18.69
C GLY A 238 34.53 14.81 18.58
N ASP A 239 33.62 15.18 19.48
CA ASP A 239 33.12 16.56 19.70
C ASP A 239 32.63 16.80 21.14
N THR A 240 32.73 15.77 21.98
CA THR A 240 32.30 15.71 23.39
C THR A 240 33.33 14.88 24.16
N GLU A 241 33.40 15.01 25.48
CA GLU A 241 34.44 14.41 26.35
C GLU A 241 34.43 12.86 26.48
N ALA A 242 33.74 12.14 25.60
CA ALA A 242 33.74 10.67 25.61
C ALA A 242 35.11 10.11 25.17
N SER A 243 35.58 9.06 25.85
CA SER A 243 36.82 8.36 25.49
C SER A 243 36.65 7.57 24.19
N SER A 244 37.69 7.56 23.36
CA SER A 244 37.74 6.76 22.13
C SER A 244 39.11 6.13 21.94
N TRP A 245 39.14 4.97 21.31
CA TRP A 245 40.35 4.20 21.00
C TRP A 245 40.30 3.76 19.54
N ALA A 246 41.14 4.38 18.70
CA ALA A 246 41.09 4.17 17.26
C ALA A 246 42.40 3.59 16.70
N ASP A 247 42.29 2.58 15.84
CA ASP A 247 43.38 2.12 14.97
C ASP A 247 43.14 2.67 13.56
N ILE A 248 43.93 3.64 13.10
CA ILE A 248 43.69 4.39 11.85
C ILE A 248 44.89 4.25 10.92
N ARG A 249 44.84 3.31 9.98
CA ARG A 249 46.02 2.96 9.16
C ARG A 249 45.78 2.85 7.68
N ASN A 250 46.78 3.26 6.92
CA ASN A 250 46.86 2.98 5.49
C ASN A 250 45.60 3.41 4.71
N ASN A 251 44.92 4.47 5.14
CA ASN A 251 43.76 5.04 4.45
C ASN A 251 44.21 6.09 3.43
N TYR A 252 43.44 6.29 2.36
CA TYR A 252 43.71 7.31 1.35
C TYR A 252 42.57 8.32 1.28
N PHE A 253 42.86 9.59 1.60
CA PHE A 253 41.92 10.70 1.51
C PHE A 253 42.19 11.48 0.23
N VAL A 254 41.22 11.53 -0.69
CA VAL A 254 41.33 12.24 -1.97
C VAL A 254 40.30 13.36 -2.00
N LYS A 255 40.78 14.61 -2.00
CA LYS A 255 39.91 15.78 -2.07
C LYS A 255 39.25 15.87 -3.46
N GLY A 256 37.93 15.99 -3.47
CA GLY A 256 37.14 16.28 -4.67
C GLY A 256 36.81 17.75 -4.84
N PRO A 257 35.89 18.09 -5.78
CA PRO A 257 35.51 19.47 -6.06
C PRO A 257 34.60 20.12 -5.01
N TRP A 258 34.26 19.45 -3.91
CA TRP A 258 33.39 20.02 -2.87
C TRP A 258 33.91 21.36 -2.30
N ASP A 259 33.03 22.37 -2.32
CA ASP A 259 33.31 23.72 -1.82
C ASP A 259 33.51 23.77 -0.30
N GLY A 260 34.70 24.17 0.13
CA GLY A 260 35.03 24.33 1.55
C GLY A 260 35.31 23.01 2.28
N ALA A 261 35.66 21.94 1.56
CA ALA A 261 36.08 20.67 2.17
C ALA A 261 37.15 20.88 3.26
N THR A 262 36.94 20.25 4.42
CA THR A 262 37.87 20.32 5.57
C THR A 262 39.12 19.47 5.35
N ALA A 263 40.10 19.57 6.26
CA ALA A 263 41.14 18.54 6.39
C ALA A 263 40.53 17.15 6.70
N PRO A 264 41.26 16.04 6.40
CA PRO A 264 40.78 14.68 6.65
C PRO A 264 40.41 14.38 8.10
N PHE A 265 41.18 14.86 9.08
CA PHE A 265 40.92 14.66 10.50
C PHE A 265 40.50 15.96 11.16
N THR A 266 39.38 15.95 11.88
CA THR A 266 38.82 17.15 12.52
C THR A 266 38.26 16.86 13.91
N ARG A 267 38.14 17.92 14.72
CA ARG A 267 37.43 17.97 16.02
C ARG A 267 37.97 17.03 17.11
N GLY A 268 39.19 16.53 16.98
CA GLY A 268 39.75 15.66 18.02
C GLY A 268 39.89 16.36 19.38
N THR A 269 39.75 15.54 20.42
CA THR A 269 39.86 15.93 21.83
C THR A 269 40.97 15.11 22.49
N PRO A 270 41.54 15.54 23.63
CA PRO A 270 42.54 14.76 24.36
C PRO A 270 42.06 13.37 24.80
N THR A 271 40.74 13.16 24.91
CA THR A 271 40.09 11.88 25.24
C THR A 271 40.03 10.92 24.06
N PHE A 272 40.33 11.37 22.84
CA PHE A 272 40.44 10.52 21.67
C PHE A 272 41.88 10.01 21.54
N THR A 273 42.09 8.73 21.82
CA THR A 273 43.41 8.08 21.71
C THR A 273 43.46 7.28 20.41
N TYR A 274 44.43 7.52 19.53
CA TYR A 274 44.53 6.79 18.25
C TYR A 274 45.95 6.35 17.84
N TYR A 275 46.04 5.24 17.10
CA TYR A 275 47.24 4.77 16.41
C TYR A 275 47.10 5.23 14.96
N GLY A 276 48.12 5.87 14.42
CA GLY A 276 48.06 6.43 13.08
C GLY A 276 49.36 6.26 12.33
N GLU A 277 49.34 5.50 11.23
CA GLU A 277 50.48 5.32 10.30
C GLU A 277 49.99 5.11 8.86
N GLY A 278 50.81 5.48 7.88
CA GLY A 278 50.58 5.18 6.46
C GLY A 278 49.34 5.81 5.82
N ASN A 279 48.73 6.82 6.46
CA ASN A 279 47.56 7.51 5.90
C ASN A 279 48.01 8.58 4.90
N TYR A 280 47.39 8.63 3.72
CA TYR A 280 47.74 9.56 2.63
C TYR A 280 46.65 10.60 2.41
N TYR A 281 47.05 11.83 2.06
CA TYR A 281 46.13 12.90 1.69
C TYR A 281 46.54 13.55 0.37
N ASP A 282 45.64 13.50 -0.61
CA ASP A 282 45.70 14.26 -1.84
C ASP A 282 44.73 15.45 -1.76
N SER A 283 45.26 16.66 -1.87
CA SER A 283 44.55 17.91 -1.56
C SER A 283 44.41 18.88 -2.73
N ASN A 284 45.03 18.59 -3.87
CA ASN A 284 45.27 19.58 -4.93
C ASN A 284 44.26 19.52 -6.07
N VAL A 285 43.46 18.44 -6.15
CA VAL A 285 42.36 18.30 -7.13
C VAL A 285 42.89 18.38 -8.58
N ASN A 286 44.15 17.97 -8.81
CA ASN A 286 44.83 18.16 -10.09
C ASN A 286 44.55 17.04 -11.12
N GLY A 287 43.90 15.95 -10.72
CA GLY A 287 43.61 14.78 -11.57
C GLY A 287 44.76 13.76 -11.64
N VAL A 288 45.76 13.91 -10.79
CA VAL A 288 46.92 13.02 -10.63
C VAL A 288 46.93 12.54 -9.20
N LEU A 289 47.08 11.23 -8.99
CA LEU A 289 47.18 10.67 -7.65
C LEU A 289 48.60 10.88 -7.08
N ASP A 290 48.83 12.02 -6.45
CA ASP A 290 50.15 12.44 -5.93
C ASP A 290 50.12 12.91 -4.46
N GLY A 291 49.15 12.39 -3.70
CA GLY A 291 49.02 12.65 -2.27
C GLY A 291 50.24 12.29 -1.44
N THR A 292 50.35 12.93 -0.28
CA THR A 292 51.48 12.77 0.67
C THR A 292 51.06 12.05 1.94
N GLU A 293 51.97 11.29 2.54
CA GLU A 293 51.75 10.67 3.85
C GLU A 293 51.57 11.74 4.95
N MET A 294 50.63 11.50 5.86
CA MET A 294 50.29 12.40 6.96
C MET A 294 51.19 12.13 8.19
N GLY A 295 52.01 13.12 8.59
CA GLY A 295 53.06 12.95 9.61
C GLY A 295 52.88 13.67 10.96
N HIS A 296 51.70 14.21 11.27
CA HIS A 296 51.47 15.02 12.49
C HIS A 296 50.31 14.51 13.34
N PRO A 297 50.30 14.77 14.67
CA PRO A 297 49.18 14.39 15.51
C PRO A 297 47.88 15.04 15.01
N TYR A 298 46.88 14.21 14.73
CA TYR A 298 45.59 14.64 14.19
C TYR A 298 44.82 15.49 15.21
N SER A 299 44.35 16.67 14.77
CA SER A 299 43.41 17.59 15.46
C SER A 299 43.27 17.43 16.99
N GLY A 300 44.25 17.81 17.82
CA GLY A 300 44.06 17.88 19.28
C GLY A 300 43.85 16.54 20.01
N SER A 301 44.04 15.41 19.31
CA SER A 301 43.90 14.05 19.85
C SER A 301 45.22 13.46 20.35
N THR A 302 45.14 12.39 21.13
CA THR A 302 46.29 11.73 21.75
C THR A 302 46.79 10.57 20.88
N GLN A 303 47.93 10.75 20.20
CA GLN A 303 48.54 9.70 19.39
C GLN A 303 49.36 8.74 20.24
N VAL A 304 49.19 7.43 20.06
CA VAL A 304 50.18 6.44 20.54
C VAL A 304 51.17 6.16 19.42
N LYS A 305 52.46 6.21 19.76
CA LYS A 305 53.55 6.12 18.77
C LYS A 305 54.02 4.70 18.47
N ASP A 306 53.73 3.76 19.36
CA ASP A 306 54.20 2.38 19.26
C ASP A 306 53.03 1.43 19.49
N TRP A 307 52.69 0.68 18.44
CA TRP A 307 51.62 -0.32 18.47
C TRP A 307 51.83 -1.37 19.57
N ALA A 308 53.07 -1.81 19.80
CA ALA A 308 53.37 -2.82 20.81
C ALA A 308 53.09 -2.31 22.23
N ASN A 309 53.16 -0.99 22.43
CA ASN A 309 52.83 -0.33 23.69
C ASN A 309 51.36 0.11 23.78
N TRP A 310 50.59 -0.02 22.70
CA TRP A 310 49.16 0.29 22.72
C TRP A 310 48.42 -0.58 23.71
N ASP A 311 48.72 -1.88 23.75
CA ASP A 311 48.10 -2.86 24.64
C ASP A 311 48.23 -2.51 26.14
N ASN A 312 49.14 -1.60 26.50
CA ASN A 312 49.29 -1.08 27.85
C ASN A 312 48.28 0.05 28.21
N HIS A 313 47.45 0.49 27.27
CA HIS A 313 46.35 1.44 27.50
C HIS A 313 45.04 0.69 27.85
N THR A 314 44.21 1.27 28.72
CA THR A 314 42.90 0.71 29.13
C THR A 314 41.82 0.85 28.05
N ARG A 315 42.03 0.24 26.87
CA ARG A 315 40.98 0.09 25.84
C ARG A 315 40.02 -1.06 26.21
N PRO A 316 38.73 -1.01 25.81
CA PRO A 316 37.74 -2.04 26.16
C PRO A 316 38.10 -3.47 25.72
N GLN A 317 38.75 -3.61 24.55
CA GLN A 317 39.29 -4.86 24.03
C GLN A 317 40.39 -4.57 22.99
N ALA A 318 41.23 -5.56 22.68
CA ALA A 318 42.28 -5.43 21.66
C ALA A 318 41.70 -5.31 20.24
N HIS A 319 42.29 -4.44 19.42
CA HIS A 319 41.97 -4.35 18.01
C HIS A 319 42.32 -5.66 17.28
N ALA A 320 41.44 -6.09 16.38
CA ALA A 320 41.65 -7.28 15.57
C ALA A 320 42.89 -7.15 14.68
N GLU A 321 43.65 -8.23 14.51
CA GLU A 321 44.67 -8.31 13.46
C GLU A 321 43.98 -8.29 12.08
N ILE A 322 44.50 -7.50 11.15
CA ILE A 322 44.07 -7.44 9.75
C ILE A 322 45.11 -8.20 8.92
N LYS A 323 44.78 -9.40 8.44
CA LYS A 323 45.74 -10.23 7.70
C LYS A 323 46.01 -9.70 6.30
N GLY A 324 44.99 -9.15 5.65
CA GLY A 324 45.09 -8.53 4.33
C GLY A 324 45.63 -7.09 4.33
N LEU A 325 46.43 -6.67 5.32
CA LEU A 325 46.88 -5.27 5.41
C LEU A 325 47.67 -4.86 4.15
N MET A 326 47.28 -3.73 3.57
CA MET A 326 47.86 -3.17 2.33
C MET A 326 48.44 -1.77 2.58
N SER A 327 49.26 -1.27 1.64
CA SER A 327 49.56 0.16 1.59
C SER A 327 48.29 0.96 1.21
N ALA A 328 48.27 2.27 1.47
CA ALA A 328 47.12 3.11 1.11
C ALA A 328 46.87 3.14 -0.41
N GLN A 329 47.94 3.13 -1.21
CA GLN A 329 47.91 3.12 -2.66
C GLN A 329 47.36 1.80 -3.20
N ASP A 330 47.85 0.68 -2.67
CA ASP A 330 47.35 -0.64 -3.07
C ASP A 330 45.88 -0.82 -2.69
N ALA A 331 45.49 -0.30 -1.51
CA ALA A 331 44.10 -0.29 -1.09
C ALA A 331 43.21 0.54 -2.03
N LEU A 332 43.67 1.70 -2.50
CA LEU A 332 42.95 2.50 -3.49
C LEU A 332 42.81 1.76 -4.83
N ALA A 333 43.88 1.13 -5.32
CA ALA A 333 43.85 0.36 -6.55
C ALA A 333 42.85 -0.82 -6.43
N TRP A 334 42.88 -1.52 -5.29
CA TRP A 334 41.92 -2.58 -4.99
C TRP A 334 40.48 -2.07 -4.91
N ILE A 335 40.26 -0.91 -4.26
CA ILE A 335 38.92 -0.31 -4.14
C ILE A 335 38.35 0.04 -5.52
N ILE A 336 39.14 0.63 -6.41
CA ILE A 336 38.69 0.95 -7.79
C ILE A 336 38.20 -0.30 -8.53
N ASP A 337 38.91 -1.41 -8.33
CA ASP A 337 38.63 -2.67 -9.01
C ASP A 337 37.44 -3.41 -8.38
N SER A 338 37.43 -3.57 -7.05
CA SER A 338 36.66 -4.62 -6.38
C SER A 338 35.66 -4.13 -5.32
N VAL A 339 35.62 -2.85 -4.92
CA VAL A 339 34.70 -2.39 -3.86
C VAL A 339 33.22 -2.49 -4.25
N GLY A 340 32.35 -2.62 -3.25
CA GLY A 340 30.89 -2.63 -3.37
C GLY A 340 30.34 -3.93 -3.97
N PRO A 341 29.07 -3.98 -4.35
CA PRO A 341 28.44 -5.14 -5.00
C PRO A 341 28.96 -5.34 -6.44
N CYS A 342 30.23 -5.69 -6.57
CA CYS A 342 30.90 -5.96 -7.85
C CYS A 342 30.52 -7.33 -8.43
N LEU A 343 29.93 -8.21 -7.61
CA LEU A 343 29.31 -9.46 -8.02
C LEU A 343 27.79 -9.43 -7.82
N PRO A 344 26.99 -10.02 -8.72
CA PRO A 344 27.43 -10.69 -9.95
C PRO A 344 28.08 -9.74 -10.98
N VAL A 345 27.65 -8.47 -10.99
CA VAL A 345 28.20 -7.39 -11.83
C VAL A 345 28.11 -6.07 -11.06
N ARG A 346 29.07 -5.16 -11.21
CA ARG A 346 28.94 -3.76 -10.72
C ARG A 346 27.87 -3.02 -11.54
N ASP A 347 26.92 -2.37 -10.88
CA ASP A 347 25.84 -1.66 -11.57
C ASP A 347 26.25 -0.26 -12.06
N GLN A 348 25.34 0.38 -12.81
CA GLN A 348 25.58 1.70 -13.39
C GLN A 348 25.86 2.79 -12.32
N VAL A 349 25.23 2.70 -11.16
CA VAL A 349 25.36 3.68 -10.08
C VAL A 349 26.70 3.54 -9.38
N ASP A 350 27.07 2.32 -8.99
CA ASP A 350 28.37 2.07 -8.36
C ASP A 350 29.51 2.36 -9.34
N GLN A 351 29.34 2.02 -10.63
CA GLN A 351 30.32 2.37 -11.67
C GLN A 351 30.48 3.89 -11.81
N TYR A 352 29.38 4.66 -11.74
CA TYR A 352 29.44 6.12 -11.75
C TYR A 352 30.32 6.66 -10.62
N LEU A 353 30.18 6.15 -9.40
CA LEU A 353 31.00 6.54 -8.25
C LEU A 353 32.48 6.18 -8.43
N ILE A 354 32.78 5.03 -9.03
CA ILE A 354 34.16 4.64 -9.34
C ILE A 354 34.77 5.52 -10.43
N ASP A 355 33.98 5.93 -11.43
CA ASP A 355 34.43 6.85 -12.47
C ASP A 355 34.71 8.26 -11.92
N GLU A 356 34.00 8.68 -10.87
CA GLU A 356 34.33 9.89 -10.11
C GLU A 356 35.62 9.71 -9.31
N LEU A 357 35.77 8.63 -8.56
CA LEU A 357 37.01 8.33 -7.81
C LEU A 357 38.24 8.32 -8.71
N LYS A 358 38.15 7.68 -9.88
CA LYS A 358 39.23 7.59 -10.89
C LYS A 358 39.59 8.93 -11.53
N SER A 359 38.79 9.97 -11.31
CA SER A 359 39.10 11.31 -11.76
C SER A 359 40.14 12.01 -10.88
N TYR A 360 40.49 11.41 -9.74
CA TYR A 360 41.47 11.91 -8.77
C TYR A 360 41.27 13.40 -8.45
N GLY A 361 40.03 13.70 -8.08
CA GLY A 361 39.57 15.01 -7.62
C GLY A 361 38.81 15.82 -8.66
N LYS A 362 38.87 15.48 -9.95
CA LYS A 362 38.27 16.32 -11.02
C LYS A 362 36.75 16.26 -11.11
N LYS A 363 36.11 15.18 -10.67
CA LYS A 363 34.67 14.95 -10.76
C LYS A 363 34.05 14.77 -9.39
N GLY A 364 32.74 14.96 -9.31
CA GLY A 364 31.98 14.97 -8.07
C GLY A 364 31.16 16.25 -7.94
N THR A 365 30.24 16.24 -6.99
CA THR A 365 29.42 17.38 -6.62
C THR A 365 30.22 18.44 -5.86
N THR A 366 29.83 19.71 -6.00
CA THR A 366 30.43 20.83 -5.26
C THR A 366 29.75 21.09 -3.92
N ASP A 367 28.50 20.64 -3.74
CA ASP A 367 27.72 20.82 -2.50
C ASP A 367 26.77 19.63 -2.20
N GLY A 368 27.13 18.43 -2.64
CA GLY A 368 26.32 17.22 -2.47
C GLY A 368 25.06 17.20 -3.33
N ILE A 369 24.16 16.26 -3.03
CA ILE A 369 22.89 16.05 -3.75
C ILE A 369 21.69 16.13 -2.82
N THR A 370 20.56 16.63 -3.32
CA THR A 370 19.26 16.63 -2.63
C THR A 370 18.39 15.45 -3.06
N THR A 371 18.63 14.89 -4.24
CA THR A 371 17.93 13.70 -4.76
C THR A 371 18.83 12.92 -5.71
N GLU A 372 18.69 11.60 -5.66
CA GLU A 372 19.32 10.64 -6.58
C GLU A 372 18.83 10.79 -8.04
N ARG A 373 17.68 11.43 -8.26
CA ARG A 373 17.03 11.56 -9.58
C ARG A 373 17.74 12.53 -10.51
N ASP A 374 18.48 13.48 -9.96
CA ASP A 374 19.17 14.51 -10.74
C ASP A 374 20.52 14.03 -11.29
N LEU A 375 21.05 12.94 -10.72
CA LEU A 375 22.28 12.31 -11.18
C LEU A 375 22.18 11.80 -12.63
N PRO A 376 23.30 11.60 -13.34
CA PRO A 376 23.28 11.17 -14.74
C PRO A 376 22.52 9.86 -15.00
N HIS A 377 22.56 8.93 -14.05
CA HIS A 377 21.86 7.64 -14.11
C HIS A 377 20.37 7.72 -13.69
N LYS A 378 19.86 8.90 -13.32
CA LYS A 378 18.44 9.18 -13.03
C LYS A 378 17.81 8.31 -11.92
N GLY A 379 18.56 8.07 -10.85
CA GLY A 379 18.09 7.32 -9.68
C GLY A 379 18.69 5.92 -9.59
N THR A 380 17.87 4.87 -9.59
CA THR A 380 18.30 3.50 -9.25
C THR A 380 19.29 2.85 -10.21
N GLY A 381 19.51 3.44 -11.39
CA GLY A 381 20.15 2.73 -12.51
C GLY A 381 19.24 1.63 -13.08
N ALA A 382 19.70 0.98 -14.15
CA ALA A 382 18.99 -0.10 -14.83
C ALA A 382 19.56 -1.48 -14.47
N LEU A 383 18.67 -2.43 -14.19
CA LEU A 383 18.95 -3.86 -14.02
C LEU A 383 18.04 -4.62 -14.99
N TYR A 384 18.62 -5.26 -16.02
CA TYR A 384 17.87 -5.86 -17.13
C TYR A 384 17.52 -7.34 -16.88
N GLY A 385 18.18 -7.94 -15.91
CA GLY A 385 17.93 -9.27 -15.38
C GLY A 385 18.51 -10.41 -16.20
N GLY A 386 18.40 -11.62 -15.66
CA GLY A 386 18.90 -12.84 -16.28
C GLY A 386 18.21 -14.08 -15.73
N TYR A 387 18.46 -15.21 -16.38
CA TYR A 387 18.00 -16.50 -15.88
C TYR A 387 19.00 -17.07 -14.88
N LYS A 388 18.47 -17.70 -13.83
CA LYS A 388 19.30 -18.51 -12.94
C LYS A 388 19.84 -19.74 -13.70
N PRO A 389 21.06 -20.21 -13.37
CA PRO A 389 21.56 -21.47 -13.88
C PRO A 389 20.61 -22.63 -13.57
N GLN A 390 20.72 -23.72 -14.33
CA GLN A 390 20.00 -24.95 -14.03
C GLN A 390 20.41 -25.49 -12.65
N ASP A 391 19.39 -25.80 -11.86
CA ASP A 391 19.41 -26.28 -10.47
C ASP A 391 18.19 -27.21 -10.37
N SER A 392 18.45 -28.51 -10.43
CA SER A 392 17.44 -29.54 -10.68
C SER A 392 16.67 -29.95 -9.44
N ASP A 393 17.26 -29.86 -8.24
CA ASP A 393 16.61 -30.14 -6.96
C ASP A 393 16.16 -28.89 -6.20
N GLY A 394 16.55 -27.70 -6.68
CA GLY A 394 16.08 -26.42 -6.18
C GLY A 394 16.79 -25.97 -4.91
N ASP A 395 18.07 -26.30 -4.74
CA ASP A 395 18.86 -25.99 -3.56
C ASP A 395 19.81 -24.78 -3.72
N ALA A 396 19.64 -24.04 -4.82
CA ALA A 396 20.42 -22.87 -5.23
C ALA A 396 21.88 -23.13 -5.60
N MET A 397 22.34 -24.38 -5.62
CA MET A 397 23.60 -24.76 -6.23
C MET A 397 23.33 -25.22 -7.68
N PRO A 398 24.11 -24.74 -8.67
CA PRO A 398 23.94 -25.21 -10.03
C PRO A 398 24.39 -26.66 -10.20
N ASP A 399 23.66 -27.46 -10.98
CA ASP A 399 23.98 -28.89 -11.25
C ASP A 399 25.45 -29.08 -11.68
N ALA A 400 25.95 -28.14 -12.49
CA ALA A 400 27.31 -28.16 -13.01
C ALA A 400 28.36 -27.93 -11.90
N TRP A 401 28.05 -27.07 -10.92
CA TRP A 401 28.91 -26.82 -9.77
C TRP A 401 28.89 -28.01 -8.81
N GLU A 402 27.72 -28.56 -8.52
CA GLU A 402 27.59 -29.73 -7.66
C GLU A 402 28.37 -30.93 -8.19
N THR A 403 28.18 -31.26 -9.47
CA THR A 403 28.91 -32.33 -10.15
C THR A 403 30.41 -32.12 -10.07
N ALA A 404 30.88 -30.88 -10.28
CA ALA A 404 32.30 -30.53 -10.21
C ALA A 404 32.88 -30.65 -8.78
N ASN A 405 32.04 -30.56 -7.75
CA ASN A 405 32.42 -30.66 -6.34
C ASN A 405 32.05 -32.00 -5.69
N GLY A 406 31.58 -32.98 -6.49
CA GLY A 406 31.26 -34.33 -6.02
C GLY A 406 29.96 -34.45 -5.22
N LEU A 407 29.05 -33.49 -5.40
CA LEU A 407 27.70 -33.46 -4.86
C LEU A 407 26.69 -34.06 -5.86
N ASN A 408 25.45 -34.26 -5.43
CA ASN A 408 24.43 -34.90 -6.26
C ASN A 408 23.37 -33.88 -6.67
N PRO A 409 23.28 -33.50 -7.98
CA PRO A 409 22.30 -32.54 -8.51
C PRO A 409 20.81 -32.87 -8.36
N ASN A 410 20.48 -33.91 -7.59
CA ASN A 410 19.12 -34.35 -7.33
C ASN A 410 18.89 -34.59 -5.81
N ASP A 411 19.75 -34.06 -4.95
CA ASP A 411 19.70 -34.17 -3.49
C ASP A 411 19.87 -32.80 -2.80
N ALA A 412 18.79 -32.05 -2.75
CA ALA A 412 18.72 -30.72 -2.13
C ALA A 412 19.13 -30.68 -0.63
N SER A 413 19.29 -31.83 0.03
CA SER A 413 19.77 -31.86 1.40
C SER A 413 21.26 -31.55 1.53
N ASP A 414 22.02 -31.68 0.44
CA ASP A 414 23.47 -31.50 0.46
C ASP A 414 23.91 -30.03 0.49
N ALA A 415 23.11 -29.07 0.00
CA ALA A 415 23.34 -27.62 0.16
C ALA A 415 23.69 -27.20 1.59
N MET A 416 22.95 -27.72 2.58
CA MET A 416 23.12 -27.37 3.99
C MET A 416 24.10 -28.28 4.74
N GLN A 417 24.67 -29.30 4.08
CA GLN A 417 25.69 -30.14 4.70
C GLN A 417 26.99 -29.35 4.90
N ILE A 418 27.60 -29.51 6.08
CA ILE A 418 28.86 -28.87 6.42
C ILE A 418 30.02 -29.66 5.80
N ALA A 419 30.73 -29.04 4.87
CA ALA A 419 31.92 -29.61 4.26
C ALA A 419 33.10 -29.67 5.23
N ALA A 420 34.15 -30.39 4.85
CA ALA A 420 35.36 -30.58 5.67
C ALA A 420 36.08 -29.28 6.06
N ASN A 421 35.84 -28.19 5.32
CA ASN A 421 36.41 -26.85 5.59
C ASN A 421 35.58 -26.02 6.59
N GLY A 422 34.48 -26.55 7.12
CA GLY A 422 33.65 -25.93 8.15
C GLY A 422 32.52 -25.02 7.64
N TYR A 423 32.30 -24.95 6.32
CA TYR A 423 31.21 -24.18 5.69
C TYR A 423 30.14 -25.09 5.11
N ALA A 424 28.89 -24.61 5.02
CA ALA A 424 27.85 -25.31 4.26
C ALA A 424 28.19 -25.32 2.76
N ASN A 425 27.75 -26.33 2.01
CA ASN A 425 28.01 -26.41 0.57
C ASN A 425 27.48 -25.19 -0.20
N ILE A 426 26.30 -24.67 0.15
CA ILE A 426 25.76 -23.45 -0.45
C ILE A 426 26.64 -22.21 -0.20
N GLU A 427 27.31 -22.15 0.95
CA GLU A 427 28.29 -21.08 1.21
C GLU A 427 29.54 -21.26 0.35
N ASN A 428 30.04 -22.50 0.22
CA ASN A 428 31.18 -22.82 -0.67
C ASN A 428 30.87 -22.47 -2.13
N TYR A 429 29.66 -22.75 -2.61
CA TYR A 429 29.20 -22.28 -3.91
C TYR A 429 29.30 -20.76 -4.00
N SER A 430 28.74 -20.04 -3.03
CA SER A 430 28.77 -18.57 -3.00
C SER A 430 30.17 -17.96 -2.97
N PHE A 431 31.18 -18.70 -2.47
CA PHE A 431 32.59 -18.27 -2.45
C PHE A 431 33.30 -18.52 -3.78
N SER A 432 32.79 -19.45 -4.59
CA SER A 432 33.35 -19.78 -5.90
C SER A 432 32.86 -18.85 -7.03
N ILE A 433 31.82 -18.05 -6.76
CA ILE A 433 31.29 -17.07 -7.72
C ILE A 433 32.33 -15.94 -7.86
N VAL A 434 32.90 -15.82 -9.06
CA VAL A 434 33.89 -14.78 -9.43
C VAL A 434 33.41 -13.88 -10.57
N SER A 435 32.29 -14.22 -11.20
CA SER A 435 31.63 -13.45 -12.25
C SER A 435 30.15 -13.85 -12.31
N ALA A 436 29.31 -13.02 -12.93
CA ALA A 436 27.93 -13.41 -13.23
C ALA A 436 27.86 -14.69 -14.07
N TYR A 437 26.81 -15.47 -13.84
CA TYR A 437 26.42 -16.52 -14.77
C TYR A 437 26.14 -15.89 -16.15
N PRO A 438 26.52 -16.52 -17.27
CA PRO A 438 26.35 -15.93 -18.60
C PRO A 438 24.91 -15.46 -18.84
N TYR A 439 24.76 -14.18 -19.18
CA TYR A 439 23.48 -13.55 -19.47
C TYR A 439 23.66 -12.49 -20.56
N VAL A 440 22.56 -12.12 -21.22
CA VAL A 440 22.50 -11.01 -22.18
C VAL A 440 21.37 -10.08 -21.74
N LYS A 441 21.62 -8.76 -21.82
CA LYS A 441 20.67 -7.75 -21.32
C LYS A 441 19.39 -7.78 -22.13
N SER A 442 18.25 -7.70 -21.44
CA SER A 442 16.94 -7.71 -22.09
C SER A 442 16.66 -6.40 -22.84
N PRO A 443 15.95 -6.47 -23.99
CA PRO A 443 15.42 -5.28 -24.63
C PRO A 443 14.34 -4.63 -23.78
N SER A 444 14.17 -3.31 -23.87
CA SER A 444 13.18 -2.57 -23.08
C SER A 444 12.33 -1.64 -23.94
N SER A 445 11.29 -1.05 -23.34
CA SER A 445 10.44 -0.03 -23.97
C SER A 445 9.81 -0.45 -25.31
N LEU A 446 9.38 -1.71 -25.42
CA LEU A 446 8.71 -2.21 -26.63
C LEU A 446 7.39 -1.44 -26.86
N SER A 447 7.26 -0.86 -28.04
CA SER A 447 6.17 0.01 -28.47
C SER A 447 5.80 -0.21 -29.93
N ALA A 448 4.60 0.25 -30.34
CA ALA A 448 4.13 0.18 -31.73
C ALA A 448 3.88 1.58 -32.30
N SER A 449 4.13 1.73 -33.59
CA SER A 449 3.88 2.93 -34.40
C SER A 449 3.49 2.55 -35.83
N GLU A 450 3.09 3.52 -36.65
CA GLU A 450 2.77 3.29 -38.08
C GLU A 450 1.80 2.11 -38.31
N ILE A 451 0.78 2.04 -37.45
CA ILE A 451 -0.19 0.96 -37.44
C ILE A 451 -1.11 1.11 -38.67
N THR A 452 -1.17 0.07 -39.49
CA THR A 452 -2.04 -0.07 -40.66
C THR A 452 -3.03 -1.22 -40.44
N LYS A 453 -3.83 -1.52 -41.46
CA LYS A 453 -4.82 -2.61 -41.42
C LYS A 453 -4.16 -3.98 -41.32
N VAL A 454 -2.98 -4.09 -41.89
CA VAL A 454 -2.29 -5.37 -42.08
C VAL A 454 -0.85 -5.34 -41.62
N SER A 455 -0.41 -4.23 -41.02
CA SER A 455 0.97 -4.09 -40.55
C SER A 455 1.10 -3.12 -39.39
N MET A 456 2.21 -3.18 -38.66
CA MET A 456 2.63 -2.13 -37.72
C MET A 456 4.15 -2.14 -37.55
N LEU A 457 4.74 -1.01 -37.19
CA LEU A 457 6.16 -0.90 -36.87
C LEU A 457 6.37 -1.01 -35.36
N LEU A 458 6.97 -2.10 -34.91
CA LEU A 458 7.42 -2.28 -33.54
C LEU A 458 8.79 -1.65 -33.35
N LYS A 459 9.01 -1.01 -32.19
CA LYS A 459 10.28 -0.40 -31.79
C LYS A 459 10.59 -0.76 -30.34
N TRP A 460 11.86 -1.01 -30.04
CA TRP A 460 12.36 -1.26 -28.68
C TRP A 460 13.71 -0.58 -28.48
N THR A 461 14.13 -0.48 -27.23
CA THR A 461 15.49 -0.08 -26.86
C THR A 461 16.36 -1.32 -26.80
N ASP A 462 17.46 -1.28 -27.53
CA ASP A 462 18.54 -2.25 -27.39
C ASP A 462 19.42 -1.86 -26.19
N ASN A 463 19.51 -2.76 -25.23
CA ASN A 463 20.33 -2.58 -24.03
C ASN A 463 21.56 -3.51 -24.02
N ALA A 464 21.60 -4.49 -24.93
CA ALA A 464 22.71 -5.40 -25.06
C ALA A 464 23.79 -4.76 -25.95
N SER A 465 25.03 -5.23 -25.79
CA SER A 465 26.14 -4.83 -26.66
C SER A 465 26.89 -6.04 -27.21
N ASP A 466 26.44 -7.22 -26.83
CA ASP A 466 27.02 -8.53 -27.06
C ASP A 466 25.96 -9.52 -27.61
N GLU A 467 24.78 -9.03 -27.95
CA GLU A 467 23.75 -9.82 -28.61
C GLU A 467 24.14 -10.15 -30.05
N THR A 468 23.80 -11.36 -30.44
CA THR A 468 23.96 -11.90 -31.79
C THR A 468 22.67 -11.77 -32.60
N SER A 469 21.51 -11.77 -31.93
CA SER A 469 20.20 -11.64 -32.55
C SER A 469 19.10 -11.25 -31.55
N PHE A 470 17.93 -10.88 -32.06
CA PHE A 470 16.69 -10.74 -31.30
C PHE A 470 15.64 -11.74 -31.77
N VAL A 471 14.82 -12.24 -30.84
CA VAL A 471 13.60 -13.02 -31.14
C VAL A 471 12.38 -12.20 -30.78
N LEU A 472 11.52 -11.97 -31.77
CA LEU A 472 10.24 -11.31 -31.62
C LEU A 472 9.12 -12.35 -31.62
N GLU A 473 8.26 -12.26 -30.62
CA GLU A 473 7.10 -13.13 -30.48
C GLU A 473 5.78 -12.36 -30.50
N GLN A 474 4.76 -13.01 -31.02
CA GLN A 474 3.38 -12.51 -31.13
C GLN A 474 2.40 -13.48 -30.49
N SER A 475 1.34 -12.94 -29.90
CA SER A 475 0.20 -13.68 -29.36
C SER A 475 -1.12 -12.96 -29.67
N SER A 476 -2.21 -13.71 -29.78
CA SER A 476 -3.58 -13.18 -29.89
C SER A 476 -4.38 -13.22 -28.58
N ASP A 477 -3.88 -13.94 -27.57
CA ASP A 477 -4.59 -14.22 -26.31
C ASP A 477 -3.80 -13.85 -25.05
N ASN A 478 -2.57 -13.34 -25.22
CA ASN A 478 -1.60 -13.04 -24.16
C ASN A 478 -1.17 -14.26 -23.32
N LYS A 479 -1.36 -15.47 -23.84
CA LYS A 479 -1.01 -16.73 -23.17
C LYS A 479 -0.05 -17.53 -24.04
N THR A 480 -0.41 -17.71 -25.30
CA THR A 480 0.36 -18.50 -26.26
C THR A 480 1.11 -17.56 -27.18
N PHE A 481 2.43 -17.49 -27.00
CA PHE A 481 3.32 -16.69 -27.84
C PHE A 481 4.00 -17.56 -28.89
N THR A 482 4.10 -17.04 -30.11
CA THR A 482 4.74 -17.68 -31.25
C THR A 482 5.83 -16.76 -31.80
N GLN A 483 6.99 -17.32 -32.11
CA GLN A 483 8.08 -16.58 -32.73
C GLN A 483 7.69 -16.20 -34.17
N ILE A 484 7.76 -14.90 -34.46
CA ILE A 484 7.43 -14.35 -35.79
C ILE A 484 8.64 -13.81 -36.53
N ALA A 485 9.74 -13.54 -35.83
CA ALA A 485 11.00 -13.14 -36.45
C ALA A 485 12.21 -13.48 -35.58
N THR A 486 13.32 -13.76 -36.24
CA THR A 486 14.68 -13.65 -35.70
C THR A 486 15.38 -12.54 -36.44
N LEU A 487 15.95 -11.58 -35.71
CA LEU A 487 16.52 -10.35 -36.24
C LEU A 487 17.99 -10.28 -35.89
N ASP A 488 18.80 -9.68 -36.77
CA ASP A 488 20.24 -9.54 -36.53
C ASP A 488 20.54 -8.66 -35.30
N ALA A 489 21.78 -8.72 -34.81
CA ALA A 489 22.29 -7.84 -33.75
C ALA A 489 22.06 -6.35 -34.08
N ASN A 490 21.91 -5.52 -33.05
CA ASN A 490 21.62 -4.07 -33.14
C ASN A 490 20.30 -3.68 -33.84
N VAL A 491 19.43 -4.64 -34.22
CA VAL A 491 18.11 -4.32 -34.75
C VAL A 491 17.19 -3.90 -33.61
N ASN A 492 16.61 -2.70 -33.71
CA ASN A 492 15.74 -2.11 -32.68
C ASN A 492 14.31 -1.81 -33.17
N SER A 493 13.98 -2.27 -34.38
CA SER A 493 12.64 -2.12 -34.94
C SER A 493 12.32 -3.23 -35.93
N TYR A 494 11.02 -3.55 -36.05
CA TYR A 494 10.54 -4.55 -37.00
C TYR A 494 9.13 -4.22 -37.48
N ARG A 495 8.91 -4.29 -38.79
CA ARG A 495 7.58 -4.16 -39.37
C ARG A 495 6.92 -5.53 -39.42
N VAL A 496 5.90 -5.73 -38.59
CA VAL A 496 5.03 -6.90 -38.68
C VAL A 496 4.04 -6.67 -39.82
N GLU A 497 3.87 -7.66 -40.69
CA GLU A 497 2.92 -7.64 -41.82
C GLU A 497 1.94 -8.82 -41.73
N GLY A 498 0.96 -8.87 -42.63
CA GLY A 498 -0.03 -9.96 -42.69
C GLY A 498 -0.99 -9.99 -41.51
N LEU A 499 -1.12 -8.90 -40.75
CA LEU A 499 -2.05 -8.79 -39.65
C LEU A 499 -3.50 -8.69 -40.17
N THR A 500 -4.45 -9.10 -39.35
CA THR A 500 -5.87 -8.96 -39.67
C THR A 500 -6.33 -7.56 -39.26
N PRO A 501 -7.13 -6.84 -40.08
CA PRO A 501 -7.71 -5.56 -39.68
C PRO A 501 -8.52 -5.67 -38.38
N GLU A 502 -8.56 -4.60 -37.59
CA GLU A 502 -9.36 -4.50 -36.36
C GLU A 502 -9.11 -5.63 -35.33
N THR A 503 -7.89 -6.15 -35.27
CA THR A 503 -7.54 -7.30 -34.44
C THR A 503 -6.50 -6.91 -33.39
N LYS A 504 -6.71 -7.35 -32.14
CA LYS A 504 -5.79 -7.12 -31.00
C LYS A 504 -4.68 -8.17 -30.98
N TYR A 505 -3.46 -7.72 -30.75
CA TYR A 505 -2.25 -8.51 -30.68
C TYR A 505 -1.39 -8.14 -29.47
N TYR A 506 -0.60 -9.11 -29.02
CA TYR A 506 0.38 -8.98 -27.96
C TYR A 506 1.77 -9.28 -28.50
N PHE A 507 2.76 -8.49 -28.15
CA PHE A 507 4.15 -8.67 -28.60
C PHE A 507 5.12 -8.62 -27.44
N ARG A 508 6.21 -9.39 -27.56
CA ARG A 508 7.36 -9.33 -26.66
C ARG A 508 8.63 -9.65 -27.44
N VAL A 509 9.76 -9.07 -27.04
CA VAL A 509 11.06 -9.29 -27.68
C VAL A 509 12.09 -9.71 -26.64
N ARG A 510 13.06 -10.54 -27.03
CA ARG A 510 14.24 -10.91 -26.22
C ARG A 510 15.49 -10.90 -27.07
N ALA A 511 16.64 -10.67 -26.45
CA ALA A 511 17.97 -10.74 -27.07
C ALA A 511 18.58 -12.14 -26.90
N LEU A 512 19.53 -12.48 -27.77
CA LEU A 512 20.25 -13.75 -27.76
C LEU A 512 21.75 -13.52 -27.96
N ASN A 513 22.59 -14.22 -27.22
CA ASN A 513 24.03 -14.34 -27.47
C ASN A 513 24.37 -15.83 -27.64
N GLY A 514 24.35 -16.32 -28.88
CA GLY A 514 24.43 -17.76 -29.15
C GLY A 514 23.23 -18.51 -28.57
N GLU A 515 23.47 -19.43 -27.64
CA GLU A 515 22.43 -20.19 -26.93
C GLU A 515 21.89 -19.46 -25.69
N ILE A 516 22.52 -18.35 -25.27
CA ILE A 516 22.11 -17.57 -24.08
C ILE A 516 20.95 -16.66 -24.46
N LEU A 517 19.88 -16.70 -23.68
CA LEU A 517 18.66 -15.91 -23.89
C LEU A 517 18.52 -14.84 -22.81
N SER A 518 18.10 -13.63 -23.19
CA SER A 518 17.65 -12.63 -22.20
C SER A 518 16.25 -12.98 -21.69
N VAL A 519 15.88 -12.41 -20.55
CA VAL A 519 14.45 -12.25 -20.20
C VAL A 519 13.75 -11.40 -21.27
N TYR A 520 12.41 -11.50 -21.37
CA TYR A 520 11.65 -10.71 -22.33
C TYR A 520 11.53 -9.24 -21.90
N SER A 521 11.31 -8.38 -22.89
CA SER A 521 10.80 -7.01 -22.70
C SER A 521 9.43 -6.99 -22.00
N ASN A 522 8.89 -5.78 -21.79
CA ASN A 522 7.47 -5.63 -21.51
C ASN A 522 6.62 -6.29 -22.60
N VAL A 523 5.45 -6.81 -22.22
CA VAL A 523 4.44 -7.29 -23.18
C VAL A 523 3.64 -6.09 -23.69
N LEU A 524 3.75 -5.80 -24.98
CA LEU A 524 2.99 -4.76 -25.67
C LEU A 524 1.62 -5.30 -26.09
N SER A 525 0.54 -4.57 -25.80
CA SER A 525 -0.83 -4.88 -26.25
C SER A 525 -1.31 -3.78 -27.21
N VAL A 526 -1.64 -4.13 -28.47
CA VAL A 526 -1.98 -3.17 -29.53
C VAL A 526 -2.95 -3.78 -30.56
N ALA A 527 -3.78 -2.98 -31.25
CA ALA A 527 -4.69 -3.43 -32.30
C ALA A 527 -4.39 -2.78 -33.67
N THR A 528 -4.63 -3.50 -34.76
CA THR A 528 -4.56 -2.99 -36.16
C THR A 528 -5.72 -2.06 -36.50
N ILE A 529 -5.52 -1.24 -37.54
CA ILE A 529 -6.57 -0.33 -38.02
C ILE A 529 -7.49 -0.97 -39.08
N GLY A 530 -8.51 -0.25 -39.58
CA GLY A 530 -9.53 -0.71 -40.55
C GLY A 530 -9.67 0.23 -41.76
N ASP A 531 -10.58 -0.08 -42.70
CA ASP A 531 -10.88 0.75 -43.90
C ASP A 531 -11.45 2.13 -43.55
N PRO A 532 -10.95 3.23 -44.15
CA PRO A 532 -11.62 4.51 -44.05
C PRO A 532 -12.93 4.43 -44.84
N GLU A 533 -14.05 4.53 -44.13
CA GLU A 533 -15.39 4.48 -44.72
C GLU A 533 -16.01 5.87 -44.80
N MET A 534 -16.94 6.07 -45.75
CA MET A 534 -17.81 7.24 -45.72
C MET A 534 -18.52 7.31 -44.36
N PRO A 535 -18.84 8.51 -43.85
CA PRO A 535 -19.54 8.62 -42.58
C PRO A 535 -20.83 7.81 -42.65
N LYS A 536 -21.04 6.89 -41.72
CA LYS A 536 -22.32 6.22 -41.57
C LYS A 536 -23.37 7.24 -41.17
N VAL A 537 -24.63 6.93 -41.47
CA VAL A 537 -25.78 7.68 -40.96
C VAL A 537 -25.63 7.77 -39.43
N SER A 538 -25.79 8.98 -38.88
CA SER A 538 -25.81 9.15 -37.42
C SER A 538 -27.01 8.38 -36.87
N VAL A 539 -26.86 7.70 -35.73
CA VAL A 539 -27.86 6.82 -35.11
C VAL A 539 -28.01 7.14 -33.63
N ASN A 540 -28.90 6.44 -32.93
CA ASN A 540 -29.13 6.58 -31.49
C ASN A 540 -29.32 8.05 -31.05
N PRO A 541 -30.26 8.78 -31.68
CA PRO A 541 -30.53 10.17 -31.36
C PRO A 541 -31.04 10.32 -29.93
N THR A 542 -30.57 11.34 -29.23
CA THR A 542 -31.22 11.91 -28.03
C THR A 542 -31.47 13.38 -28.31
N PRO A 543 -32.71 13.89 -28.24
CA PRO A 543 -33.95 13.17 -27.94
C PRO A 543 -34.28 12.11 -28.99
N GLU A 544 -34.80 10.97 -28.53
CA GLU A 544 -35.12 9.83 -29.37
C GLU A 544 -36.18 10.16 -30.43
N HIS A 545 -36.12 9.47 -31.58
CA HIS A 545 -37.13 9.62 -32.63
C HIS A 545 -38.50 9.16 -32.14
N GLN A 546 -39.53 9.98 -32.35
CA GLN A 546 -40.88 9.82 -31.79
C GLN A 546 -40.91 9.85 -30.25
N GLY A 547 -39.84 10.35 -29.63
CA GLY A 547 -39.75 10.52 -28.20
C GLY A 547 -40.49 11.76 -27.70
N THR A 548 -40.40 11.96 -26.40
CA THR A 548 -40.79 13.21 -25.77
C THR A 548 -39.55 13.84 -25.13
N HIS A 549 -39.46 15.17 -25.17
CA HIS A 549 -38.39 15.90 -24.49
C HIS A 549 -39.00 17.02 -23.65
N GLY A 550 -38.60 17.06 -22.40
CA GLY A 550 -39.05 18.07 -21.48
C GLY A 550 -38.56 19.48 -21.86
N VAL A 551 -39.44 20.49 -21.81
CA VAL A 551 -39.02 21.88 -22.09
C VAL A 551 -37.99 22.33 -21.05
N SER A 552 -36.81 22.74 -21.56
CA SER A 552 -35.64 23.27 -20.86
C SER A 552 -35.15 24.54 -21.60
N SER A 553 -34.39 25.42 -20.94
CA SER A 553 -33.70 26.54 -21.61
C SER A 553 -32.61 26.07 -22.58
N THR A 554 -32.24 24.79 -22.50
CA THR A 554 -31.26 24.14 -23.36
C THR A 554 -31.69 22.71 -23.71
N LEU A 555 -31.54 22.35 -24.97
CA LEU A 555 -31.77 21.00 -25.49
C LEU A 555 -30.42 20.39 -25.84
N LYS A 556 -29.96 19.41 -25.05
CA LYS A 556 -28.77 18.63 -25.42
C LYS A 556 -29.19 17.57 -26.43
N MET A 557 -28.67 17.71 -27.64
CA MET A 557 -28.75 16.71 -28.70
C MET A 557 -27.50 15.84 -28.64
N THR A 558 -27.66 14.53 -28.57
CA THR A 558 -26.56 13.58 -28.76
C THR A 558 -26.91 12.58 -29.84
N TRP A 559 -25.91 12.05 -30.50
CA TRP A 559 -26.05 11.00 -31.50
C TRP A 559 -24.85 10.08 -31.36
N GLU A 560 -24.93 8.93 -32.01
CA GLU A 560 -23.78 8.10 -32.29
C GLU A 560 -23.49 8.14 -33.79
N ASN A 561 -22.25 7.87 -34.12
CA ASN A 561 -21.87 7.63 -35.49
C ASN A 561 -20.95 6.41 -35.52
N LYS A 562 -21.47 5.28 -36.02
CA LYS A 562 -20.74 4.00 -36.06
C LYS A 562 -19.71 3.94 -37.20
N THR A 563 -19.23 5.09 -37.66
CA THR A 563 -18.08 5.16 -38.56
C THR A 563 -16.85 4.75 -37.76
N ASN A 564 -16.11 3.77 -38.26
CA ASN A 564 -14.88 3.30 -37.65
C ASN A 564 -13.91 4.46 -37.43
N ALA A 565 -13.12 4.41 -36.35
CA ALA A 565 -12.16 5.46 -35.96
C ALA A 565 -11.12 5.80 -37.07
N TYR A 566 -11.03 4.94 -38.08
CA TYR A 566 -10.12 5.03 -39.22
C TYR A 566 -10.68 5.83 -40.40
N GLY A 567 -11.97 6.20 -40.37
CA GLY A 567 -12.67 7.01 -41.39
C GLY A 567 -12.26 8.48 -41.46
N GLY A 568 -11.12 8.87 -40.88
CA GLY A 568 -10.72 10.27 -40.75
C GLY A 568 -11.52 11.02 -39.69
N LYS A 569 -11.16 12.29 -39.48
CA LYS A 569 -11.82 13.13 -38.48
C LYS A 569 -13.24 13.45 -38.91
N LEU A 570 -14.22 13.03 -38.11
CA LEU A 570 -15.63 13.29 -38.36
C LEU A 570 -16.01 14.70 -37.90
N TYR A 571 -16.88 15.30 -38.70
CA TYR A 571 -17.52 16.58 -38.44
C TYR A 571 -19.02 16.44 -38.60
N TYR A 572 -19.78 17.11 -37.75
CA TYR A 572 -21.24 17.04 -37.77
C TYR A 572 -21.88 18.41 -38.02
N SER A 573 -22.97 18.40 -38.78
CA SER A 573 -23.88 19.52 -38.93
C SER A 573 -25.24 19.15 -38.35
N VAL A 574 -25.78 20.01 -37.50
CA VAL A 574 -27.06 19.75 -36.80
C VAL A 574 -28.13 20.67 -37.36
N PHE A 575 -29.28 20.09 -37.68
CA PHE A 575 -30.44 20.79 -38.21
C PHE A 575 -31.63 20.58 -37.27
N ILE A 576 -32.46 21.60 -37.07
CA ILE A 576 -33.72 21.50 -36.30
C ILE A 576 -34.79 22.42 -36.89
N GLY A 577 -36.05 22.01 -36.81
CA GLY A 577 -37.23 22.75 -37.26
C GLY A 577 -38.52 22.23 -36.62
N THR A 578 -39.66 22.79 -37.01
CA THR A 578 -41.00 22.34 -36.54
C THR A 578 -41.77 21.56 -37.61
N HIS A 579 -41.12 21.23 -38.73
CA HIS A 579 -41.65 20.42 -39.82
C HIS A 579 -40.50 19.61 -40.46
N PRO A 580 -40.70 18.35 -40.87
CA PRO A 580 -39.64 17.51 -41.43
C PRO A 580 -39.04 18.11 -42.71
N ASP A 581 -39.85 18.75 -43.56
CA ASP A 581 -39.40 19.37 -44.81
C ASP A 581 -38.77 20.77 -44.64
N SER A 582 -38.65 21.28 -43.42
CA SER A 582 -38.19 22.66 -43.16
C SER A 582 -37.29 22.73 -41.93
N LEU A 583 -36.09 22.14 -42.05
CA LEU A 583 -35.06 22.17 -41.02
C LEU A 583 -34.06 23.31 -41.26
N THR A 584 -33.68 24.01 -40.17
CA THR A 584 -32.64 25.04 -40.21
C THR A 584 -31.34 24.48 -39.64
N GLN A 585 -30.21 24.72 -40.30
CA GLN A 585 -28.90 24.38 -39.75
C GLN A 585 -28.58 25.27 -38.54
N VAL A 586 -28.38 24.64 -37.38
CA VAL A 586 -28.09 25.34 -36.11
C VAL A 586 -26.67 25.14 -35.63
N ALA A 587 -25.95 24.16 -36.19
CA ALA A 587 -24.53 23.94 -35.95
C ALA A 587 -23.83 23.35 -37.18
N ARG A 588 -22.52 23.57 -37.29
CA ARG A 588 -21.66 23.01 -38.34
C ARG A 588 -20.26 22.73 -37.81
N ASN A 589 -19.56 21.81 -38.44
CA ASN A 589 -18.17 21.44 -38.11
C ASN A 589 -17.97 21.03 -36.64
N LEU A 590 -18.98 20.42 -36.02
CA LEU A 590 -18.83 19.89 -34.66
C LEU A 590 -17.92 18.67 -34.70
N SER A 591 -16.92 18.60 -33.82
CA SER A 591 -16.02 17.43 -33.71
C SER A 591 -16.45 16.43 -32.62
N THR A 592 -17.56 16.72 -31.95
CA THR A 592 -18.16 15.90 -30.89
C THR A 592 -19.54 15.44 -31.33
N THR A 593 -19.98 14.28 -30.85
CA THR A 593 -21.32 13.74 -31.13
C THR A 593 -22.40 14.29 -30.19
N ALA A 594 -22.25 15.56 -29.82
CA ALA A 594 -23.14 16.28 -28.92
C ALA A 594 -23.23 17.75 -29.31
N PHE A 595 -24.41 18.33 -29.18
CA PHE A 595 -24.69 19.74 -29.40
C PHE A 595 -25.75 20.24 -28.42
N THR A 596 -25.51 21.39 -27.79
CA THR A 596 -26.51 22.02 -26.92
C THR A 596 -27.20 23.15 -27.66
N TYR A 597 -28.49 22.97 -27.94
CA TYR A 597 -29.35 23.95 -28.56
C TYR A 597 -29.97 24.87 -27.50
N THR A 598 -29.63 26.17 -27.50
CA THR A 598 -29.96 27.11 -26.41
C THR A 598 -31.19 27.98 -26.67
N LYS A 599 -32.18 27.48 -27.43
CA LYS A 599 -33.46 28.18 -27.62
C LYS A 599 -34.58 27.47 -26.88
N THR A 600 -35.45 28.26 -26.25
CA THR A 600 -36.63 27.77 -25.53
C THR A 600 -37.58 27.02 -26.47
N LEU A 601 -37.85 25.76 -26.13
CA LEU A 601 -38.85 24.94 -26.82
C LEU A 601 -40.26 25.33 -26.36
N SER A 602 -41.22 25.30 -27.27
CA SER A 602 -42.65 25.49 -26.94
C SER A 602 -43.30 24.16 -26.58
N VAL A 603 -43.91 24.08 -25.40
CA VAL A 603 -44.70 22.92 -24.96
C VAL A 603 -45.79 22.57 -25.99
N GLY A 604 -46.00 21.28 -26.23
CA GLY A 604 -47.00 20.74 -27.15
C GLY A 604 -46.63 20.86 -28.63
N LYS A 605 -45.38 21.23 -28.96
CA LYS A 605 -44.88 21.23 -30.35
C LYS A 605 -43.99 20.03 -30.61
N VAL A 606 -44.13 19.45 -31.80
CA VAL A 606 -43.19 18.47 -32.34
C VAL A 606 -42.03 19.21 -33.02
N TYR A 607 -40.80 18.90 -32.62
CA TYR A 607 -39.59 19.37 -33.26
C TYR A 607 -38.99 18.24 -34.07
N TYR A 608 -38.51 18.55 -35.27
CA TYR A 608 -37.81 17.64 -36.16
C TYR A 608 -36.35 18.05 -36.19
N TRP A 609 -35.43 17.09 -36.16
CA TRP A 609 -33.99 17.37 -36.17
C TRP A 609 -33.22 16.27 -36.91
N ARG A 610 -32.04 16.62 -37.40
CA ARG A 610 -31.19 15.73 -38.22
C ARG A 610 -29.73 16.06 -37.97
N VAL A 611 -28.86 15.06 -38.08
CA VAL A 611 -27.42 15.23 -38.02
C VAL A 611 -26.76 14.68 -39.26
N ASP A 612 -26.15 15.56 -40.05
CA ASP A 612 -25.37 15.18 -41.22
C ASP A 612 -23.91 14.98 -40.78
N ALA A 613 -23.33 13.84 -41.13
CA ALA A 613 -21.97 13.46 -40.77
C ALA A 613 -21.04 13.59 -41.97
N LYS A 614 -19.87 14.18 -41.76
CA LYS A 614 -18.90 14.50 -42.82
C LYS A 614 -17.49 14.08 -42.42
N ASN A 615 -16.74 13.54 -43.37
CA ASN A 615 -15.29 13.43 -43.32
C ASN A 615 -14.70 13.88 -44.67
N ASP A 616 -13.42 13.60 -44.90
CA ASP A 616 -12.73 13.96 -46.15
C ASP A 616 -13.22 13.15 -47.36
N LEU A 617 -13.93 12.03 -47.16
CA LEU A 617 -14.48 11.18 -48.22
C LEU A 617 -15.86 11.62 -48.68
N GLY A 618 -16.61 12.35 -47.85
CA GLY A 618 -17.94 12.83 -48.21
C GLY A 618 -18.81 13.19 -47.01
N GLU A 619 -20.06 13.51 -47.32
CA GLU A 619 -21.09 13.86 -46.34
C GLU A 619 -22.27 12.90 -46.51
N THR A 620 -22.72 12.32 -45.41
CA THR A 620 -23.89 11.45 -45.34
C THR A 620 -24.95 12.15 -44.53
N ALA A 621 -26.09 12.42 -45.17
CA ALA A 621 -27.24 13.00 -44.50
C ALA A 621 -27.82 12.04 -43.46
N GLY A 622 -28.18 12.56 -42.29
CA GLY A 622 -28.82 11.77 -41.24
C GLY A 622 -30.28 11.45 -41.54
N ASP A 623 -30.86 10.54 -40.77
CA ASP A 623 -32.33 10.40 -40.74
C ASP A 623 -32.97 11.61 -40.02
N ILE A 624 -34.18 11.97 -40.43
CA ILE A 624 -34.95 13.03 -39.75
C ILE A 624 -35.62 12.42 -38.53
N TRP A 625 -35.14 12.82 -37.36
CA TRP A 625 -35.73 12.47 -36.08
C TRP A 625 -36.75 13.51 -35.64
N ASN A 626 -37.64 13.14 -34.74
CA ASN A 626 -38.57 14.09 -34.14
C ASN A 626 -38.84 13.75 -32.69
N PHE A 627 -39.25 14.74 -31.92
CA PHE A 627 -39.70 14.56 -30.55
C PHE A 627 -40.79 15.58 -30.23
N GLU A 628 -41.72 15.22 -29.35
CA GLU A 628 -42.70 16.15 -28.80
C GLU A 628 -42.12 16.89 -27.59
N ALA A 629 -42.16 18.22 -27.60
CA ALA A 629 -41.80 19.04 -26.46
C ALA A 629 -42.90 18.96 -25.38
N VAL A 630 -42.66 18.18 -24.33
CA VAL A 630 -43.61 17.98 -23.21
C VAL A 630 -43.21 18.85 -22.01
N PRO A 631 -44.12 19.08 -21.05
CA PRO A 631 -43.72 19.66 -19.77
C PRO A 631 -42.67 18.77 -19.08
N GLY A 632 -41.55 19.35 -18.62
CA GLY A 632 -40.70 18.68 -17.62
C GLY A 632 -39.38 18.06 -18.09
N GLY A 633 -38.40 18.90 -18.48
CA GLY A 633 -36.99 18.51 -18.30
C GLY A 633 -36.65 18.55 -16.80
N GLN A 634 -37.30 19.48 -16.12
CA GLN A 634 -37.33 19.68 -14.67
C GLN A 634 -38.63 19.12 -14.09
N LEU A 635 -38.54 18.03 -13.35
CA LEU A 635 -39.64 17.41 -12.59
C LEU A 635 -39.99 18.22 -11.35
N PHE A 636 -38.98 18.83 -10.71
CA PHE A 636 -39.14 19.77 -9.62
C PHE A 636 -37.90 20.67 -9.53
N TYR A 637 -38.07 21.92 -9.16
CA TYR A 637 -36.95 22.79 -8.82
C TYR A 637 -37.39 23.71 -7.70
N SER A 638 -36.50 23.93 -6.75
CA SER A 638 -36.62 25.01 -5.80
C SER A 638 -35.25 25.60 -5.61
N ASP A 639 -35.08 26.83 -6.08
CA ASP A 639 -34.18 27.76 -5.43
C ASP A 639 -34.95 28.45 -4.30
N PHE A 640 -34.23 28.95 -3.30
CA PHE A 640 -34.86 29.79 -2.26
C PHE A 640 -34.77 31.29 -2.63
N GLY A 641 -34.28 31.60 -3.83
CA GLY A 641 -34.07 32.96 -4.35
C GLY A 641 -35.14 33.47 -5.33
N SER A 642 -35.61 32.64 -6.27
CA SER A 642 -36.43 33.03 -7.44
C SER A 642 -37.84 32.45 -7.48
N LYS A 643 -38.29 31.70 -6.44
CA LYS A 643 -39.68 31.24 -6.28
C LYS A 643 -40.54 32.04 -5.26
N PRO A 644 -40.80 33.34 -5.46
CA PRO A 644 -41.44 34.19 -4.47
C PRO A 644 -42.90 33.85 -4.18
N ALA A 645 -43.70 33.34 -5.13
CA ALA A 645 -45.16 33.26 -4.93
C ALA A 645 -45.62 32.29 -3.82
N ALA A 646 -45.10 31.06 -3.79
CA ALA A 646 -45.48 30.07 -2.77
C ALA A 646 -44.89 30.38 -1.39
N TRP A 647 -43.68 30.94 -1.37
CA TRP A 647 -43.00 31.37 -0.15
C TRP A 647 -43.63 32.63 0.45
N ALA A 648 -43.97 33.61 -0.39
CA ALA A 648 -44.67 34.82 0.03
C ALA A 648 -46.11 34.54 0.48
N ALA A 649 -46.79 33.56 -0.12
CA ALA A 649 -48.10 33.12 0.36
C ALA A 649 -48.04 32.47 1.75
N ALA A 650 -46.98 31.70 2.03
CA ALA A 650 -46.83 31.01 3.30
C ALA A 650 -46.26 31.88 4.43
N TYR A 651 -45.50 32.94 4.10
CA TYR A 651 -44.73 33.72 5.09
C TYR A 651 -44.68 35.25 4.86
N GLY A 652 -45.32 35.78 3.81
CA GLY A 652 -45.22 37.20 3.43
C GLY A 652 -43.86 37.60 2.87
N SER A 653 -43.51 38.89 2.95
CA SER A 653 -42.17 39.38 2.61
C SER A 653 -41.16 38.91 3.66
N ILE A 654 -40.23 38.03 3.28
CA ILE A 654 -39.16 37.53 4.17
C ILE A 654 -38.07 38.62 4.29
N GLY A 655 -38.34 39.64 5.10
CA GLY A 655 -37.37 40.69 5.44
C GLY A 655 -36.29 40.20 6.42
N ASP A 656 -36.65 39.24 7.27
CA ASP A 656 -35.81 38.63 8.31
C ASP A 656 -35.87 37.09 8.25
N ASN A 657 -34.99 36.44 9.01
CA ASN A 657 -34.96 34.99 9.13
C ASN A 657 -36.30 34.45 9.69
N THR A 658 -37.01 33.65 8.89
CA THR A 658 -38.36 33.17 9.22
C THR A 658 -38.38 31.68 9.53
N ASN A 659 -38.93 31.29 10.68
CA ASN A 659 -39.06 29.88 11.05
C ASN A 659 -40.07 29.17 10.13
N ILE A 660 -39.62 28.09 9.49
CA ILE A 660 -40.48 27.16 8.76
C ILE A 660 -41.15 26.21 9.75
N ILE A 661 -40.35 25.54 10.58
CA ILE A 661 -40.79 24.76 11.75
C ILE A 661 -39.90 25.12 12.95
N ASN A 662 -40.48 25.07 14.15
CA ASN A 662 -39.77 25.25 15.43
C ASN A 662 -40.51 24.51 16.55
N ALA A 663 -40.74 23.21 16.34
CA ALA A 663 -41.54 22.36 17.24
C ALA A 663 -41.18 20.88 17.04
N ALA A 664 -41.56 20.03 17.99
CA ALA A 664 -41.47 18.57 17.87
C ALA A 664 -42.72 18.01 17.18
N ASN A 665 -42.62 16.80 16.60
CA ASN A 665 -43.69 16.05 15.95
C ASN A 665 -44.51 16.90 14.97
N THR A 666 -43.84 17.78 14.23
CA THR A 666 -44.49 18.78 13.38
C THR A 666 -43.99 18.65 11.96
N THR A 667 -44.89 18.78 11.00
CA THR A 667 -44.55 18.88 9.58
C THR A 667 -45.14 20.15 8.99
N LYS A 668 -44.47 20.70 7.98
CA LYS A 668 -44.96 21.84 7.21
C LYS A 668 -44.57 21.72 5.75
N THR A 669 -45.56 21.82 4.87
CA THR A 669 -45.35 21.79 3.43
C THR A 669 -45.31 23.21 2.85
N VAL A 670 -44.26 23.52 2.10
CA VAL A 670 -44.05 24.81 1.44
C VAL A 670 -43.46 24.56 0.06
N ALA A 671 -44.04 25.16 -0.98
CA ALA A 671 -43.55 25.06 -2.36
C ALA A 671 -43.31 23.60 -2.83
N GLY A 672 -44.17 22.67 -2.40
CA GLY A 672 -44.07 21.24 -2.74
C GLY A 672 -43.11 20.43 -1.86
N MET A 673 -42.31 21.07 -1.00
CA MET A 673 -41.42 20.38 -0.07
C MET A 673 -42.07 20.26 1.31
N THR A 674 -41.92 19.12 1.96
CA THR A 674 -42.38 18.89 3.33
C THR A 674 -41.20 18.89 4.28
N PHE A 675 -41.14 19.87 5.17
CA PHE A 675 -40.18 19.94 6.26
C PHE A 675 -40.78 19.28 7.50
N GLY A 676 -40.02 18.45 8.20
CA GLY A 676 -40.54 17.74 9.36
C GLY A 676 -39.57 17.62 10.52
N SER A 677 -40.14 17.39 11.71
CA SER A 677 -39.46 17.08 12.96
C SER A 677 -40.03 15.80 13.58
N GLY A 678 -39.14 14.98 14.14
CA GLY A 678 -39.50 13.81 14.96
C GLY A 678 -39.88 14.19 16.38
N SER A 679 -39.67 13.30 17.34
CA SER A 679 -39.98 13.51 18.76
C SER A 679 -39.25 14.70 19.40
N ASP A 680 -38.15 15.13 18.80
CA ASP A 680 -37.39 16.30 19.20
C ASP A 680 -37.84 17.58 18.47
N ALA A 681 -37.78 18.71 19.17
CA ALA A 681 -38.03 20.01 18.57
C ALA A 681 -36.91 20.39 17.59
N ILE A 682 -37.25 20.48 16.31
CA ILE A 682 -36.32 20.90 15.23
C ILE A 682 -36.72 22.29 14.74
N ARG A 683 -35.70 23.12 14.53
CA ARG A 683 -35.82 24.47 14.00
C ARG A 683 -35.25 24.50 12.59
N VAL A 684 -36.11 24.83 11.63
CA VAL A 684 -35.75 25.04 10.22
C VAL A 684 -36.15 26.45 9.84
N VAL A 685 -35.27 27.17 9.16
CA VAL A 685 -35.39 28.61 8.94
C VAL A 685 -35.17 28.95 7.47
N ALA A 686 -36.05 29.75 6.88
CA ALA A 686 -35.79 30.43 5.62
C ALA A 686 -34.93 31.66 5.91
N MET A 687 -33.71 31.70 5.36
CA MET A 687 -32.74 32.76 5.63
C MET A 687 -33.02 33.98 4.76
N SER A 688 -32.98 35.19 5.33
CA SER A 688 -33.22 36.45 4.57
C SER A 688 -31.97 36.96 3.85
N ALA A 689 -30.78 36.71 4.44
CA ALA A 689 -29.49 37.12 3.90
C ALA A 689 -28.97 36.16 2.82
N ALA A 690 -28.21 36.71 1.86
CA ALA A 690 -27.48 35.90 0.89
C ALA A 690 -26.36 35.11 1.61
N ASN A 691 -26.35 33.80 1.45
CA ASN A 691 -25.37 32.87 2.03
C ASN A 691 -24.61 32.12 0.93
N VAL A 692 -24.17 32.82 -0.10
CA VAL A 692 -23.26 32.31 -1.14
C VAL A 692 -22.27 33.40 -1.58
N SER A 693 -21.09 32.98 -2.02
CA SER A 693 -20.13 33.80 -2.74
C SER A 693 -19.81 33.13 -4.09
N ALA A 694 -19.50 33.93 -5.11
CA ALA A 694 -18.99 33.41 -6.39
C ALA A 694 -17.49 33.10 -6.34
N SER A 695 -16.76 33.60 -5.33
CA SER A 695 -15.32 33.39 -5.18
C SER A 695 -15.03 32.05 -4.51
N LEU A 696 -14.13 31.26 -5.11
CA LEU A 696 -13.60 30.01 -4.55
C LEU A 696 -12.91 30.21 -3.20
N ASP A 697 -12.38 31.40 -2.91
CA ASP A 697 -11.62 31.68 -1.69
C ASP A 697 -12.51 32.13 -0.53
N ALA A 698 -13.68 32.70 -0.82
CA ALA A 698 -14.56 33.27 0.20
C ALA A 698 -15.34 32.21 0.99
N ASP A 699 -15.65 32.50 2.26
CA ASP A 699 -16.67 31.75 3.01
C ASP A 699 -18.00 31.76 2.23
N TYR A 700 -18.69 30.61 2.21
CA TYR A 700 -19.88 30.35 1.40
C TYR A 700 -19.65 30.39 -0.13
N GLY A 701 -18.39 30.47 -0.56
CA GLY A 701 -17.98 30.17 -1.94
C GLY A 701 -18.15 28.69 -2.29
N PRO A 702 -18.15 28.33 -3.58
CA PRO A 702 -18.10 26.93 -3.98
C PRO A 702 -16.80 26.28 -3.48
N TYR A 703 -16.84 25.00 -3.12
CA TYR A 703 -15.67 24.26 -2.63
C TYR A 703 -14.65 24.02 -3.76
N SER A 704 -15.15 23.74 -4.96
CA SER A 704 -14.39 23.63 -6.21
C SER A 704 -15.14 24.30 -7.37
N GLU A 705 -14.53 24.46 -8.54
CA GLU A 705 -15.23 25.00 -9.72
C GLU A 705 -16.48 24.20 -10.10
N ALA A 706 -16.47 22.89 -9.88
CA ALA A 706 -17.61 22.00 -10.14
C ALA A 706 -18.79 22.23 -9.20
N ASP A 707 -18.56 22.86 -8.04
CA ASP A 707 -19.58 23.17 -7.03
C ASP A 707 -20.27 24.53 -7.25
N ALA A 708 -19.85 25.28 -8.27
CA ALA A 708 -20.41 26.60 -8.56
C ALA A 708 -21.87 26.53 -9.07
N GLY A 709 -22.64 27.60 -8.84
CA GLY A 709 -23.99 27.77 -9.40
C GLY A 709 -25.14 27.84 -8.41
N ALA A 710 -24.88 27.73 -7.09
CA ALA A 710 -25.92 27.82 -6.07
C ALA A 710 -26.59 29.21 -6.00
N SER A 711 -27.91 29.24 -5.78
CA SER A 711 -28.63 30.48 -5.59
C SER A 711 -28.32 31.16 -4.24
N PRO A 712 -28.52 32.50 -4.13
CA PRO A 712 -28.06 33.25 -2.97
C PRO A 712 -28.76 32.94 -1.65
N ARG A 713 -30.02 32.52 -1.68
CA ARG A 713 -30.80 32.28 -0.46
C ARG A 713 -30.84 30.79 -0.15
N CYS A 714 -31.06 30.48 1.12
CA CYS A 714 -31.08 29.09 1.58
C CYS A 714 -32.14 28.85 2.65
N VAL A 715 -32.49 27.58 2.82
CA VAL A 715 -33.11 27.08 4.04
C VAL A 715 -32.05 26.45 4.92
N GLN A 716 -32.03 26.81 6.20
CA GLN A 716 -31.09 26.30 7.18
C GLN A 716 -31.78 25.39 8.20
N PHE A 717 -31.22 24.20 8.40
CA PHE A 717 -31.51 23.37 9.56
C PHE A 717 -30.63 23.84 10.72
N VAL A 718 -31.23 24.29 11.82
CA VAL A 718 -30.52 25.01 12.90
C VAL A 718 -30.18 24.12 14.10
N THR A 719 -31.10 23.27 14.58
CA THR A 719 -30.91 22.46 15.80
C THR A 719 -30.32 21.07 15.54
N THR A 720 -29.46 20.63 16.46
CA THR A 720 -28.59 19.44 16.38
C THR A 720 -29.20 18.17 17.00
N LYS A 721 -30.51 17.95 16.84
CA LYS A 721 -31.22 16.76 17.34
C LYS A 721 -31.71 15.89 16.18
N SER A 722 -31.90 14.60 16.43
CA SER A 722 -32.32 13.62 15.42
C SER A 722 -33.77 13.84 14.98
N GLY A 723 -34.08 13.47 13.73
CA GLY A 723 -35.45 13.46 13.21
C GLY A 723 -35.87 14.70 12.41
N GLY A 724 -34.97 15.65 12.16
CA GLY A 724 -35.21 16.73 11.20
C GLY A 724 -35.06 16.25 9.76
N TYR A 725 -35.99 16.59 8.87
CA TYR A 725 -35.89 16.21 7.45
C TYR A 725 -36.57 17.21 6.51
N MET A 726 -36.21 17.13 5.22
CA MET A 726 -36.94 17.72 4.11
C MET A 726 -37.28 16.63 3.10
N GLN A 727 -38.55 16.48 2.77
CA GLN A 727 -39.06 15.56 1.76
C GLN A 727 -39.50 16.33 0.52
N LEU A 728 -39.13 15.83 -0.65
CA LEU A 728 -39.47 16.41 -1.95
C LEU A 728 -40.82 15.85 -2.46
N PRO A 729 -41.42 16.44 -3.51
CA PRO A 729 -42.56 15.83 -4.18
C PRO A 729 -42.22 14.45 -4.74
N GLU A 730 -43.24 13.60 -4.83
CA GLU A 730 -43.16 12.34 -5.57
C GLU A 730 -43.05 12.65 -7.07
N VAL A 731 -42.05 12.04 -7.72
CA VAL A 731 -41.80 12.21 -9.16
C VAL A 731 -41.67 10.85 -9.85
N GLN A 732 -41.88 10.84 -11.16
CA GLN A 732 -41.71 9.64 -11.98
C GLN A 732 -40.22 9.41 -12.26
N GLY A 733 -39.72 8.21 -11.96
CA GLY A 733 -38.38 7.78 -12.39
C GLY A 733 -38.38 7.26 -13.83
N PRO A 734 -37.22 7.20 -14.51
CA PRO A 734 -35.89 7.57 -14.01
C PRO A 734 -35.69 9.08 -13.87
N CYS A 735 -34.93 9.49 -12.86
CA CYS A 735 -34.71 10.91 -12.56
C CYS A 735 -33.36 11.18 -11.91
N ARG A 736 -32.85 12.40 -12.09
CA ARG A 736 -31.63 12.91 -11.44
C ARG A 736 -31.99 13.99 -10.43
N ILE A 737 -31.40 13.93 -9.26
CA ILE A 737 -31.44 15.01 -8.27
C ILE A 737 -30.07 15.71 -8.19
N VAL A 738 -30.09 17.04 -8.23
CA VAL A 738 -28.93 17.91 -7.98
C VAL A 738 -29.26 18.77 -6.76
N LEU A 739 -28.35 18.76 -5.79
CA LEU A 739 -28.49 19.46 -4.51
C LEU A 739 -27.30 20.39 -4.31
N TYR A 740 -27.57 21.64 -3.94
CA TYR A 740 -26.54 22.56 -3.47
C TYR A 740 -26.66 22.73 -1.97
N LEU A 741 -25.70 22.18 -1.24
CA LEU A 741 -25.67 22.18 0.22
C LEU A 741 -24.54 23.07 0.74
N GLY A 742 -24.85 23.97 1.67
CA GLY A 742 -23.86 24.83 2.31
C GLY A 742 -23.46 24.31 3.69
N ASN A 743 -22.17 24.26 3.96
CA ASN A 743 -21.63 24.02 5.29
C ASN A 743 -21.44 25.36 6.02
N PRO A 744 -22.21 25.66 7.09
CA PRO A 744 -22.08 26.94 7.79
C PRO A 744 -20.92 26.98 8.80
N ASP A 745 -20.23 25.86 9.04
CA ASP A 745 -19.20 25.73 10.08
C ASP A 745 -17.91 25.08 9.51
N LYS A 746 -16.84 24.95 10.33
CA LYS A 746 -15.54 24.36 9.92
C LYS A 746 -15.37 22.88 10.33
N SER A 747 -16.47 22.15 10.46
CA SER A 747 -16.45 20.72 10.76
C SER A 747 -17.05 19.91 9.62
N THR A 748 -16.51 18.72 9.38
CA THR A 748 -17.05 17.79 8.39
C THR A 748 -18.47 17.38 8.81
N LYS A 749 -19.39 17.37 7.86
CA LYS A 749 -20.81 17.04 8.11
C LYS A 749 -21.31 16.08 7.06
N THR A 750 -21.97 15.02 7.51
CA THR A 750 -22.62 14.04 6.64
C THR A 750 -24.13 14.04 6.88
N VAL A 751 -24.89 14.30 5.82
CA VAL A 751 -26.35 14.19 5.80
C VAL A 751 -26.78 13.04 4.91
N ASN A 752 -27.97 12.50 5.13
CA ASN A 752 -28.42 11.29 4.45
C ASN A 752 -29.48 11.63 3.40
N LEU A 753 -29.23 11.24 2.16
CA LEU A 753 -30.26 11.19 1.12
C LEU A 753 -30.93 9.82 1.19
N LYS A 754 -32.25 9.83 1.40
CA LYS A 754 -33.11 8.67 1.40
C LYS A 754 -34.04 8.69 0.19
N GLN A 755 -34.47 7.50 -0.21
CA GLN A 755 -35.46 7.30 -1.24
C GLN A 755 -36.67 6.54 -0.68
N ILE A 756 -37.86 6.92 -1.12
CA ILE A 756 -39.12 6.27 -0.77
C ILE A 756 -39.75 5.78 -2.07
N ILE A 757 -39.89 4.47 -2.19
CA ILE A 757 -40.46 3.79 -3.36
C ILE A 757 -41.53 2.83 -2.83
N ASP A 758 -42.74 2.91 -3.38
CA ASP A 758 -43.90 2.13 -2.94
C ASP A 758 -44.12 2.20 -1.40
N GLY A 759 -43.88 3.36 -0.80
CA GLY A 759 -44.00 3.60 0.64
C GLY A 759 -42.85 3.06 1.51
N THR A 760 -41.86 2.39 0.91
CA THR A 760 -40.68 1.86 1.63
C THR A 760 -39.54 2.87 1.60
N GLU A 761 -39.13 3.36 2.77
CA GLU A 761 -37.97 4.27 2.93
C GLU A 761 -36.66 3.46 3.03
N SER A 762 -35.67 3.84 2.22
CA SER A 762 -34.32 3.24 2.22
C SER A 762 -33.24 4.31 2.03
N GLN A 763 -32.01 4.01 2.44
CA GLN A 763 -30.86 4.91 2.26
C GLN A 763 -30.42 4.91 0.78
N ALA A 764 -30.25 6.08 0.18
CA ALA A 764 -29.79 6.23 -1.21
C ALA A 764 -28.30 6.63 -1.27
N ALA A 765 -27.91 7.69 -0.54
CA ALA A 765 -26.54 8.20 -0.51
C ALA A 765 -26.22 8.94 0.80
N ALA A 766 -24.94 8.93 1.21
CA ALA A 766 -24.42 9.76 2.30
C ALA A 766 -23.67 10.97 1.70
N LEU A 767 -24.16 12.18 1.98
CA LEU A 767 -23.64 13.42 1.39
C LEU A 767 -22.70 14.10 2.40
N THR A 768 -21.39 14.02 2.15
CA THR A 768 -20.36 14.54 3.06
C THR A 768 -19.83 15.90 2.57
N MET A 769 -20.05 16.94 3.37
CA MET A 769 -19.46 18.27 3.20
C MET A 769 -18.16 18.34 4.00
N ALA A 770 -17.07 18.76 3.36
CA ALA A 770 -15.75 18.90 3.99
C ALA A 770 -15.75 19.94 5.12
N SER A 771 -14.71 19.96 5.95
CA SER A 771 -14.50 20.86 7.11
C SER A 771 -14.22 22.33 6.74
N ALA A 772 -14.93 22.86 5.75
CA ALA A 772 -14.81 24.20 5.24
C ALA A 772 -16.18 24.88 5.12
N LYS A 773 -16.22 26.20 5.36
CA LYS A 773 -17.42 27.01 5.16
C LYS A 773 -17.65 27.27 3.68
N LYS A 774 -18.12 26.27 2.95
CA LYS A 774 -18.27 26.29 1.50
C LYS A 774 -19.62 25.70 1.08
N THR A 775 -19.98 25.92 -0.17
CA THR A 775 -21.12 25.29 -0.84
C THR A 775 -20.62 24.12 -1.68
N PHE A 776 -21.35 23.02 -1.61
CA PHE A 776 -21.03 21.75 -2.26
C PHE A 776 -22.20 21.35 -3.16
N LYS A 777 -21.89 20.83 -4.34
CA LYS A 777 -22.87 20.31 -5.28
C LYS A 777 -22.85 18.78 -5.23
N PHE A 778 -24.01 18.19 -4.98
CA PHE A 778 -24.21 16.75 -4.99
C PHE A 778 -25.16 16.34 -6.09
N GLU A 779 -24.86 15.24 -6.79
CA GLU A 779 -25.73 14.66 -7.81
C GLU A 779 -26.02 13.19 -7.46
N TYR A 780 -27.28 12.77 -7.62
CA TYR A 780 -27.69 11.38 -7.50
C TYR A 780 -28.66 11.01 -8.62
N VAL A 781 -28.49 9.83 -9.20
CA VAL A 781 -29.30 9.34 -10.32
C VAL A 781 -30.09 8.11 -9.88
N TYR A 782 -31.42 8.20 -9.95
CA TYR A 782 -32.31 7.07 -9.78
C TYR A 782 -32.72 6.51 -11.16
N THR A 783 -32.32 5.27 -11.43
CA THR A 783 -32.52 4.60 -12.73
C THR A 783 -33.79 3.73 -12.79
N GLY A 784 -34.54 3.63 -11.68
CA GLY A 784 -35.75 2.83 -11.61
C GLY A 784 -36.94 3.50 -12.32
N SER A 785 -37.86 2.68 -12.84
CA SER A 785 -39.07 3.13 -13.54
C SER A 785 -40.26 3.40 -12.62
N LYS A 786 -40.14 3.15 -11.31
CA LYS A 786 -41.20 3.45 -10.34
C LYS A 786 -41.20 4.91 -9.95
N LYS A 787 -42.34 5.40 -9.44
CA LYS A 787 -42.37 6.70 -8.77
C LYS A 787 -41.50 6.68 -7.52
N ILE A 788 -40.88 7.81 -7.24
CA ILE A 788 -39.92 7.97 -6.16
C ILE A 788 -40.13 9.30 -5.46
N THR A 789 -39.94 9.29 -4.15
CA THR A 789 -39.79 10.50 -3.35
C THR A 789 -38.40 10.52 -2.72
N PHE A 790 -37.69 11.65 -2.83
CA PHE A 790 -36.44 11.86 -2.11
C PHE A 790 -36.66 12.56 -0.78
N LYS A 791 -35.91 12.14 0.23
CA LYS A 791 -35.95 12.72 1.57
C LYS A 791 -34.54 12.96 2.07
N ILE A 792 -34.23 14.21 2.40
CA ILE A 792 -32.97 14.61 3.02
C ILE A 792 -33.16 14.58 4.53
N ASP A 793 -32.49 13.65 5.19
CA ASP A 793 -32.45 13.52 6.64
C ASP A 793 -31.27 14.35 7.18
N ALA A 794 -31.57 15.28 8.06
CA ALA A 794 -30.62 16.21 8.63
C ALA A 794 -29.56 15.52 9.49
N ASN A 795 -29.81 14.29 9.96
CA ASN A 795 -28.86 13.50 10.75
C ASN A 795 -28.28 14.27 11.96
N ALA A 796 -29.12 15.06 12.63
CA ALA A 796 -28.74 15.93 13.73
C ALA A 796 -27.63 16.96 13.40
N LYS A 797 -27.47 17.35 12.13
CA LYS A 797 -26.49 18.34 11.67
C LYS A 797 -27.15 19.67 11.30
N LYS A 798 -26.42 20.75 11.56
CA LYS A 798 -26.72 22.10 11.06
C LYS A 798 -26.12 22.27 9.66
N PHE A 799 -26.94 22.60 8.66
CA PHE A 799 -26.52 22.80 7.26
C PHE A 799 -27.53 23.68 6.50
N ASN A 800 -27.10 24.18 5.34
CA ASN A 800 -27.91 24.98 4.44
C ASN A 800 -28.29 24.16 3.19
N ILE A 801 -29.47 24.42 2.65
CA ILE A 801 -29.89 23.97 1.32
C ILE A 801 -30.15 25.22 0.50
N ASN A 802 -29.44 25.38 -0.61
CA ASN A 802 -29.54 26.54 -1.48
C ASN A 802 -30.45 26.25 -2.68
N ASP A 803 -30.24 25.12 -3.34
CA ASP A 803 -31.04 24.70 -4.49
C ASP A 803 -31.29 23.20 -4.44
N VAL A 804 -32.47 22.83 -4.95
CA VAL A 804 -32.87 21.45 -5.22
C VAL A 804 -33.39 21.40 -6.63
N LEU A 805 -32.78 20.59 -7.50
CA LEU A 805 -33.22 20.36 -8.86
C LEU A 805 -33.47 18.86 -9.06
N LEU A 806 -34.68 18.51 -9.48
CA LEU A 806 -35.10 17.18 -9.90
C LEU A 806 -35.45 17.23 -11.38
N GLU A 807 -34.83 16.36 -12.17
CA GLU A 807 -34.99 16.31 -13.62
C GLU A 807 -35.28 14.90 -14.08
N ALA A 808 -36.03 14.77 -15.18
CA ALA A 808 -36.19 13.48 -15.83
C ALA A 808 -34.82 13.04 -16.35
N TYR A 809 -34.45 11.79 -16.10
CA TYR A 809 -33.14 11.28 -16.48
C TYR A 809 -33.27 10.30 -17.64
N VAL A 810 -32.57 10.60 -18.73
CA VAL A 810 -32.39 9.69 -19.85
C VAL A 810 -30.89 9.33 -19.87
N PRO A 811 -30.52 8.08 -19.57
CA PRO A 811 -29.14 7.65 -19.58
C PRO A 811 -28.58 7.56 -20.99
N ASP A 812 -27.28 7.82 -21.14
CA ASP A 812 -26.56 7.56 -22.37
C ASP A 812 -26.45 6.04 -22.57
N ILE A 813 -27.17 5.50 -23.55
CA ILE A 813 -27.11 4.08 -23.90
C ILE A 813 -25.78 3.85 -24.62
N SER A 814 -24.92 3.00 -24.07
CA SER A 814 -23.66 2.63 -24.72
C SER A 814 -23.80 1.24 -25.34
N GLU A 815 -23.15 1.03 -26.49
CA GLU A 815 -23.10 -0.27 -27.19
C GLU A 815 -21.92 -1.14 -26.74
N VAL A 816 -20.95 -0.59 -26.00
CA VAL A 816 -19.79 -1.35 -25.48
C VAL A 816 -20.16 -2.22 -24.27
N PRO A 817 -19.39 -3.31 -23.98
CA PRO A 817 -19.55 -4.09 -22.76
C PRO A 817 -19.38 -3.25 -21.49
N ILE A 818 -20.02 -3.67 -20.39
CA ILE A 818 -19.85 -3.03 -19.08
C ILE A 818 -18.45 -3.39 -18.57
N GLU A 819 -17.63 -2.38 -18.32
CA GLU A 819 -16.25 -2.54 -17.83
C GLU A 819 -15.98 -1.56 -16.68
N ILE A 820 -15.10 -1.97 -15.75
CA ILE A 820 -14.61 -1.08 -14.69
C ILE A 820 -13.68 -0.05 -15.33
N ALA A 821 -14.03 1.22 -15.22
CA ALA A 821 -13.24 2.34 -15.72
C ALA A 821 -12.24 2.86 -14.68
N ALA A 822 -12.59 2.81 -13.39
CA ALA A 822 -11.69 3.19 -12.30
C ALA A 822 -12.06 2.49 -10.99
N THR A 823 -11.03 2.18 -10.20
CA THR A 823 -11.13 1.75 -8.80
C THR A 823 -10.33 2.73 -7.93
N PRO A 824 -10.61 2.83 -6.61
CA PRO A 824 -9.73 3.52 -5.68
C PRO A 824 -8.33 2.86 -5.65
N ALA A 825 -7.30 3.59 -5.22
CA ALA A 825 -5.94 3.06 -5.12
C ALA A 825 -5.87 1.94 -4.07
N ALA A 826 -4.96 0.97 -4.28
CA ALA A 826 -4.88 -0.25 -3.47
C ALA A 826 -4.59 -0.01 -1.97
N ASP A 827 -4.04 1.15 -1.60
CA ASP A 827 -3.58 1.47 -0.24
C ASP A 827 -4.58 2.29 0.59
N ASP A 828 -5.76 2.63 0.05
CA ASP A 828 -6.70 3.59 0.65
C ASP A 828 -7.86 2.95 1.43
N TYR A 829 -7.92 1.62 1.56
CA TYR A 829 -9.09 0.96 2.17
C TYR A 829 -8.98 0.87 3.69
N SER A 830 -9.75 1.70 4.37
CA SER A 830 -9.84 1.67 5.84
C SER A 830 -10.41 0.34 6.31
N TYR A 831 -9.79 -0.23 7.35
CA TYR A 831 -10.31 -1.36 8.10
C TYR A 831 -11.53 -0.98 8.98
N ALA A 832 -11.80 0.32 9.19
CA ALA A 832 -12.94 0.82 9.95
C ALA A 832 -14.22 0.89 9.09
N ASP A 833 -15.36 1.17 9.71
CA ASP A 833 -16.62 1.42 8.99
C ASP A 833 -16.41 2.46 7.88
N GLY A 834 -16.73 2.09 6.63
CA GLY A 834 -16.31 2.86 5.47
C GLY A 834 -17.11 2.58 4.21
N SER A 835 -16.72 3.25 3.13
CA SER A 835 -17.26 3.01 1.80
C SER A 835 -16.19 3.06 0.72
N MET A 836 -16.39 2.31 -0.35
CA MET A 836 -15.58 2.31 -1.56
C MET A 836 -16.45 2.56 -2.78
N ALA A 837 -15.92 3.24 -3.79
CA ALA A 837 -16.65 3.57 -5.01
C ALA A 837 -15.92 3.00 -6.24
N ILE A 838 -16.61 2.19 -7.04
CA ILE A 838 -16.12 1.63 -8.30
C ILE A 838 -16.82 2.37 -9.43
N THR A 839 -16.06 2.91 -10.38
CA THR A 839 -16.61 3.63 -11.55
C THR A 839 -16.57 2.73 -12.78
N PHE A 840 -17.69 2.64 -13.50
CA PHE A 840 -17.84 1.89 -14.75
C PHE A 840 -17.77 2.81 -15.96
N ASN A 841 -17.53 2.24 -17.14
CA ASN A 841 -17.47 2.97 -18.40
C ASN A 841 -18.84 3.55 -18.85
N GLN A 842 -19.95 3.01 -18.34
CA GLN A 842 -21.32 3.39 -18.67
C GLN A 842 -22.23 3.35 -17.44
N ASP A 843 -23.46 3.85 -17.57
CA ASP A 843 -24.45 3.80 -16.50
C ASP A 843 -24.86 2.36 -16.19
N ILE A 844 -24.94 2.05 -14.91
CA ILE A 844 -25.23 0.70 -14.42
C ILE A 844 -26.52 0.65 -13.60
N LYS A 845 -27.14 -0.52 -13.63
CA LYS A 845 -28.17 -0.96 -12.69
C LYS A 845 -27.59 -2.08 -11.85
N TYR A 846 -27.86 -2.01 -10.56
CA TYR A 846 -27.39 -2.99 -9.61
C TYR A 846 -28.56 -3.62 -8.87
N ASN A 847 -28.78 -4.91 -9.11
CA ASN A 847 -29.83 -5.71 -8.47
C ASN A 847 -29.25 -6.84 -7.60
N GLY A 848 -27.92 -6.94 -7.50
CA GLY A 848 -27.22 -8.06 -6.88
C GLY A 848 -27.11 -7.99 -5.35
N GLY A 849 -26.71 -9.11 -4.74
CA GLY A 849 -26.23 -9.18 -3.37
C GLY A 849 -24.71 -9.28 -3.39
N ILE A 850 -24.02 -8.30 -2.81
CA ILE A 850 -22.57 -8.31 -2.68
C ILE A 850 -22.15 -9.37 -1.68
N LYS A 851 -21.08 -10.10 -2.00
CA LYS A 851 -20.48 -11.05 -1.06
C LYS A 851 -18.99 -10.76 -0.92
N LEU A 852 -18.48 -10.90 0.30
CA LEU A 852 -17.05 -11.00 0.55
C LEU A 852 -16.69 -12.46 0.78
N ASN A 853 -15.48 -12.84 0.38
CA ASN A 853 -14.89 -14.16 0.61
C ASN A 853 -14.58 -14.48 2.10
N ALA A 854 -15.17 -13.75 3.05
CA ALA A 854 -14.99 -13.93 4.49
C ALA A 854 -16.33 -14.22 5.19
N THR A 855 -16.35 -15.24 6.04
CA THR A 855 -17.48 -15.62 6.89
C THR A 855 -17.27 -15.04 8.29
N GLN A 856 -17.99 -13.96 8.66
CA GLN A 856 -18.91 -13.96 9.83
C GLN A 856 -19.35 -12.60 10.45
N PHE A 857 -18.84 -11.40 10.11
CA PHE A 857 -19.19 -10.20 10.93
C PHE A 857 -19.53 -8.89 10.18
N GLU A 858 -19.60 -8.92 8.85
CA GLU A 858 -19.64 -7.70 8.05
C GLU A 858 -21.02 -7.49 7.42
N GLN A 859 -21.61 -6.31 7.65
CA GLN A 859 -22.74 -5.86 6.84
C GLN A 859 -22.19 -5.10 5.66
N VAL A 860 -22.36 -5.67 4.46
CA VAL A 860 -22.00 -5.01 3.20
C VAL A 860 -23.27 -4.67 2.44
N SER A 861 -23.34 -3.43 1.99
CA SER A 861 -24.43 -2.93 1.17
C SER A 861 -23.85 -2.19 -0.01
N ALA A 862 -24.56 -2.19 -1.13
CA ALA A 862 -24.18 -1.36 -2.26
C ALA A 862 -25.36 -0.58 -2.81
N SER A 863 -25.05 0.60 -3.33
CA SER A 863 -25.95 1.41 -4.13
C SER A 863 -25.23 1.86 -5.40
N ALA A 864 -25.96 1.85 -6.51
CA ALA A 864 -25.48 2.37 -7.79
C ALA A 864 -26.12 3.73 -8.06
N SER A 865 -25.33 4.68 -8.56
CA SER A 865 -25.80 5.98 -9.05
C SER A 865 -25.04 6.34 -10.32
N GLY A 866 -25.74 6.35 -11.46
CA GLY A 866 -25.12 6.53 -12.79
C GLY A 866 -24.07 5.46 -13.05
N LYS A 867 -22.82 5.87 -13.27
CA LYS A 867 -21.67 4.99 -13.53
C LYS A 867 -21.00 4.43 -12.29
N THR A 868 -21.41 4.86 -11.09
CA THR A 868 -20.67 4.56 -9.86
C THR A 868 -21.42 3.56 -9.00
N LEU A 869 -20.75 2.47 -8.61
CA LEU A 869 -21.18 1.54 -7.57
C LEU A 869 -20.48 1.90 -6.26
N THR A 870 -21.24 2.33 -5.26
CA THR A 870 -20.73 2.58 -3.91
C THR A 870 -21.03 1.37 -3.03
N ILE A 871 -20.00 0.82 -2.40
CA ILE A 871 -20.07 -0.32 -1.48
C ILE A 871 -19.76 0.20 -0.09
N ASN A 872 -20.69 0.04 0.85
CA ASN A 872 -20.49 0.35 2.26
C ASN A 872 -20.24 -0.94 3.03
N TYR A 873 -19.30 -0.91 3.95
CA TYR A 873 -18.90 -2.06 4.75
C TYR A 873 -18.68 -1.66 6.20
N ASN A 874 -18.84 -2.62 7.10
CA ASN A 874 -18.50 -2.49 8.51
C ASN A 874 -17.63 -3.68 8.90
N SER A 875 -16.72 -3.47 9.87
CA SER A 875 -16.01 -4.56 10.56
C SER A 875 -14.95 -5.32 9.76
N LEU A 876 -14.17 -4.66 8.91
CA LEU A 876 -13.06 -5.34 8.22
C LEU A 876 -11.89 -5.59 9.19
N ALA A 877 -11.20 -6.71 9.01
CA ALA A 877 -9.95 -7.02 9.66
C ALA A 877 -8.81 -6.16 9.04
N PRO A 878 -7.85 -5.64 9.84
CA PRO A 878 -6.69 -4.91 9.32
C PRO A 878 -5.73 -5.86 8.58
N ASN A 879 -4.92 -5.31 7.67
CA ASN A 879 -3.93 -6.05 6.88
C ASN A 879 -4.47 -7.32 6.17
N THR A 880 -5.76 -7.35 5.86
CA THR A 880 -6.43 -8.55 5.34
C THR A 880 -6.79 -8.35 3.89
N ASP A 881 -6.48 -9.36 3.07
CA ASP A 881 -6.88 -9.40 1.68
C ASP A 881 -8.32 -9.90 1.58
N TYR A 882 -9.14 -9.11 0.90
CA TYR A 882 -10.56 -9.35 0.67
C TYR A 882 -10.84 -9.49 -0.82
N VAL A 883 -11.73 -10.40 -1.17
CA VAL A 883 -12.29 -10.52 -2.52
C VAL A 883 -13.77 -10.26 -2.45
N LEU A 884 -14.19 -9.21 -3.14
CA LEU A 884 -15.55 -8.75 -3.26
C LEU A 884 -16.18 -9.31 -4.54
N ASP A 885 -17.12 -10.22 -4.41
CA ASP A 885 -18.00 -10.62 -5.50
C ASP A 885 -19.08 -9.55 -5.66
N LEU A 886 -19.00 -8.81 -6.76
CA LEU A 886 -19.94 -7.74 -7.09
C LEU A 886 -21.30 -8.26 -7.55
N GLY A 887 -21.48 -9.58 -7.68
CA GLY A 887 -22.70 -10.18 -8.19
C GLY A 887 -22.98 -9.77 -9.63
N GLU A 888 -24.25 -9.59 -9.97
CA GLU A 888 -24.69 -9.21 -11.30
C GLU A 888 -24.93 -7.70 -11.42
N ILE A 889 -24.12 -7.05 -12.25
CA ILE A 889 -24.31 -5.65 -12.65
C ILE A 889 -24.85 -5.67 -14.07
N ILE A 890 -25.92 -4.92 -14.34
CA ILE A 890 -26.51 -4.83 -15.67
C ILE A 890 -26.47 -3.40 -16.18
N ASP A 891 -26.57 -3.21 -17.49
CA ASP A 891 -26.70 -1.89 -18.09
C ASP A 891 -28.12 -1.36 -17.87
N PHE A 892 -28.34 -0.09 -18.23
CA PHE A 892 -29.65 0.52 -18.06
C PHE A 892 -30.80 -0.27 -18.73
N ASN A 893 -30.57 -0.89 -19.89
CA ASN A 893 -31.61 -1.64 -20.60
C ASN A 893 -31.70 -3.12 -20.20
N ALA A 894 -30.87 -3.58 -19.24
CA ALA A 894 -30.75 -4.99 -18.87
C ALA A 894 -30.43 -5.92 -20.06
N THR A 895 -29.69 -5.40 -21.04
CA THR A 895 -29.23 -6.13 -22.23
C THR A 895 -27.82 -6.68 -22.06
N LYS A 896 -27.06 -6.16 -21.09
CA LYS A 896 -25.66 -6.51 -20.83
C LYS A 896 -25.49 -6.80 -19.36
N THR A 897 -24.55 -7.69 -19.10
CA THR A 897 -24.21 -8.12 -17.76
C THR A 897 -22.71 -8.08 -17.55
N PHE A 898 -22.29 -7.54 -16.41
CA PHE A 898 -20.95 -7.68 -15.86
C PHE A 898 -21.01 -8.54 -14.60
N LYS A 899 -20.10 -9.51 -14.53
CA LYS A 899 -19.80 -10.31 -13.34
C LYS A 899 -18.30 -10.21 -13.12
N GLY A 900 -17.90 -9.74 -11.95
CA GLY A 900 -16.49 -9.53 -11.64
C GLY A 900 -16.24 -9.57 -10.15
N GLU A 901 -15.04 -10.01 -9.81
CA GLU A 901 -14.51 -10.00 -8.46
C GLU A 901 -13.54 -8.82 -8.33
N PHE A 902 -13.57 -8.14 -7.18
CA PHE A 902 -12.69 -7.04 -6.86
C PHE A 902 -11.88 -7.39 -5.60
N ALA A 903 -10.57 -7.55 -5.77
CA ALA A 903 -9.66 -7.83 -4.65
C ALA A 903 -9.10 -6.52 -4.09
N PHE A 904 -9.10 -6.37 -2.77
CA PHE A 904 -8.51 -5.24 -2.07
C PHE A 904 -7.91 -5.66 -0.74
N ARG A 905 -6.96 -4.89 -0.22
CA ARG A 905 -6.36 -5.11 1.10
C ARG A 905 -6.70 -3.94 2.00
N THR A 906 -7.04 -4.23 3.25
CA THR A 906 -7.20 -3.20 4.28
C THR A 906 -5.86 -2.73 4.83
N CYS A 907 -5.77 -1.46 5.20
CA CYS A 907 -4.58 -0.89 5.81
C CYS A 907 -4.28 -1.47 7.20
N ASP A 908 -3.06 -1.20 7.69
CA ASP A 908 -2.64 -1.60 9.03
C ASP A 908 -3.47 -0.90 10.11
N PHE A 909 -3.59 -1.56 11.26
CA PHE A 909 -4.17 -0.95 12.44
C PHE A 909 -3.19 0.18 12.90
N PRO A 910 -3.69 1.33 13.36
CA PRO A 910 -2.88 2.52 13.53
C PRO A 910 -1.77 2.31 14.56
N PRO A 911 -0.62 2.99 14.42
CA PRO A 911 0.56 2.78 15.25
C PRO A 911 0.24 3.03 16.73
N THR A 912 0.93 2.29 17.60
CA THR A 912 0.91 2.52 19.05
C THR A 912 1.37 3.96 19.35
N LYS A 913 0.63 4.69 20.19
CA LYS A 913 1.07 6.01 20.67
C LYS A 913 2.44 5.90 21.33
N LEU A 914 3.29 6.91 21.10
CA LEU A 914 4.58 7.01 21.75
C LEU A 914 4.41 7.35 23.25
N GLU A 915 5.39 6.95 24.05
CA GLU A 915 5.43 7.24 25.48
C GLU A 915 5.38 8.77 25.71
N GLY A 916 4.37 9.24 26.47
CA GLY A 916 4.16 10.67 26.78
C GLY A 916 2.97 11.34 26.08
N GLU A 917 2.29 10.66 25.15
CA GLU A 917 1.08 11.19 24.51
C GLU A 917 -0.18 11.02 25.37
N THR A 918 -1.09 12.00 25.32
CA THR A 918 -2.26 12.04 26.21
C THR A 918 -3.36 11.05 25.77
N HIS A 919 -3.90 10.26 26.71
CA HIS A 919 -5.07 9.38 26.59
C HIS A 919 -6.26 10.08 27.25
N TYR A 920 -7.40 10.13 26.55
CA TYR A 920 -8.60 10.81 27.06
C TYR A 920 -9.61 9.83 27.66
N GLY A 921 -10.03 10.06 28.92
CA GLY A 921 -11.09 9.32 29.58
C GLY A 921 -11.36 9.83 30.99
N LYS A 922 -12.56 9.63 31.53
CA LYS A 922 -12.87 9.84 32.95
C LYS A 922 -13.40 8.53 33.51
N ALA A 923 -12.76 8.00 34.55
CA ALA A 923 -13.22 6.80 35.23
C ALA A 923 -14.67 6.95 35.70
N ALA A 924 -15.47 5.88 35.60
CA ALA A 924 -16.82 5.87 36.14
C ALA A 924 -16.80 6.00 37.67
N THR A 925 -17.73 6.79 38.23
CA THR A 925 -17.84 7.01 39.68
C THR A 925 -18.28 5.74 40.44
N ALA A 926 -18.89 4.79 39.74
CA ALA A 926 -19.27 3.47 40.22
C ALA A 926 -19.25 2.49 39.02
N MET A 927 -18.83 1.24 39.25
CA MET A 927 -18.86 0.18 38.24
C MET A 927 -19.76 -0.98 38.71
N PRO A 928 -20.48 -1.64 37.79
CA PRO A 928 -21.10 -2.93 38.09
C PRO A 928 -20.07 -3.98 38.56
N LEU A 929 -20.48 -4.91 39.41
CA LEU A 929 -19.60 -5.93 40.01
C LEU A 929 -18.85 -6.76 38.96
N ASP A 930 -19.49 -7.03 37.82
CA ASP A 930 -18.97 -7.87 36.75
C ASP A 930 -18.32 -7.06 35.60
N PHE A 931 -17.95 -5.80 35.86
CA PHE A 931 -17.17 -4.97 34.95
C PHE A 931 -15.72 -4.95 35.43
N VAL A 932 -14.90 -5.85 34.90
CA VAL A 932 -13.53 -6.07 35.36
C VAL A 932 -12.58 -5.96 34.16
N PRO A 933 -11.84 -4.84 34.02
CA PRO A 933 -10.77 -4.78 33.04
C PRO A 933 -9.55 -5.51 33.63
N PHE A 934 -9.28 -6.74 33.16
CA PHE A 934 -8.17 -7.59 33.59
C PHE A 934 -8.16 -8.05 35.07
N ASN A 935 -7.27 -8.98 35.41
CA ASN A 935 -7.23 -9.78 36.64
C ASN A 935 -6.96 -9.02 37.97
N GLN A 936 -7.38 -7.74 38.13
CA GLN A 936 -7.11 -6.95 39.34
C GLN A 936 -8.25 -6.02 39.81
N THR A 937 -8.26 -5.83 41.13
CA THR A 937 -9.11 -4.92 41.92
C THR A 937 -8.52 -3.49 41.88
N ALA A 938 -9.15 -2.56 41.16
CA ALA A 938 -8.96 -1.12 41.41
C ALA A 938 -9.39 -0.80 42.87
N PRO A 939 -8.89 0.27 43.52
CA PRO A 939 -9.23 0.55 44.92
C PRO A 939 -10.73 0.92 45.04
N TYR A 940 -11.58 -0.09 45.22
CA TYR A 940 -13.00 0.12 45.48
C TYR A 940 -13.20 0.42 46.96
N THR A 941 -12.94 1.66 47.36
CA THR A 941 -13.69 2.32 48.43
C THR A 941 -14.48 3.46 47.81
N THR A 942 -15.77 3.22 47.63
CA THR A 942 -16.77 4.14 47.12
C THR A 942 -16.93 5.34 48.06
N VAL A 943 -16.16 6.42 47.87
CA VAL A 943 -16.49 7.74 48.44
C VAL A 943 -15.99 8.85 47.50
N GLY A 944 -16.92 9.55 46.86
CA GLY A 944 -16.74 10.93 46.37
C GLY A 944 -15.70 11.18 45.27
N GLY A 945 -16.17 11.27 44.02
CA GLY A 945 -15.56 12.06 42.94
C GLY A 945 -14.04 11.92 42.74
N LEU A 946 -13.61 10.89 42.01
CA LEU A 946 -12.26 10.86 41.43
C LEU A 946 -12.18 11.91 40.31
N VAL A 947 -11.45 12.99 40.57
CA VAL A 947 -10.88 13.85 39.53
C VAL A 947 -9.52 13.24 39.21
N GLN A 948 -9.33 12.83 37.97
CA GLN A 948 -8.02 12.39 37.48
C GLN A 948 -7.10 13.63 37.43
N GLU A 949 -6.04 13.65 38.23
CA GLU A 949 -5.05 14.74 38.22
C GLU A 949 -3.88 14.44 37.26
N ALA A 950 -3.56 13.17 37.01
CA ALA A 950 -2.60 12.73 35.99
C ALA A 950 -3.02 11.42 35.30
N GLN A 951 -2.48 11.18 34.11
CA GLN A 951 -2.91 10.08 33.23
C GLN A 951 -2.45 8.68 33.70
N ASN A 952 -1.42 8.62 34.55
CA ASN A 952 -0.73 7.38 34.93
C ASN A 952 -1.34 6.68 36.15
N ASP A 953 -2.43 7.21 36.70
CA ASP A 953 -2.94 6.78 38.00
C ASP A 953 -3.67 5.42 37.96
N TYR A 954 -4.07 4.93 36.77
CA TYR A 954 -4.76 3.65 36.62
C TYR A 954 -4.35 2.90 35.33
N PRO A 955 -3.73 1.69 35.43
CA PRO A 955 -3.35 0.86 34.28
C PRO A 955 -4.55 0.33 33.49
N HIS A 956 -5.72 0.29 34.13
CA HIS A 956 -6.99 -0.14 33.55
C HIS A 956 -8.13 0.75 34.04
N TRP A 957 -9.07 1.13 33.18
CA TRP A 957 -10.27 1.85 33.60
C TRP A 957 -11.46 1.55 32.70
N VAL A 958 -12.67 1.71 33.27
CA VAL A 958 -13.94 1.65 32.53
C VAL A 958 -14.69 2.96 32.70
N GLN A 959 -15.26 3.45 31.62
CA GLN A 959 -16.22 4.54 31.61
C GLN A 959 -17.56 4.00 31.13
N ALA A 960 -18.61 4.30 31.88
CA ALA A 960 -19.97 3.98 31.51
C ALA A 960 -20.83 5.24 31.54
N SER A 961 -21.78 5.35 30.61
CA SER A 961 -22.82 6.37 30.64
C SER A 961 -24.20 5.72 30.48
N GLY A 962 -25.24 6.46 30.88
CA GLY A 962 -26.58 5.92 31.10
C GLY A 962 -26.83 5.66 32.59
N THR A 963 -27.80 4.81 32.91
CA THR A 963 -28.12 4.47 34.30
C THR A 963 -27.22 3.33 34.76
N ILE A 964 -26.37 3.59 35.77
CA ILE A 964 -25.42 2.60 36.30
C ILE A 964 -25.92 2.09 37.65
N SER A 965 -25.90 0.77 37.84
CA SER A 965 -26.24 0.10 39.09
C SER A 965 -25.10 -0.81 39.55
N ALA A 966 -25.26 -1.44 40.72
CA ALA A 966 -24.28 -2.40 41.23
C ALA A 966 -24.08 -3.63 40.31
N ASN A 967 -25.04 -3.94 39.43
CA ASN A 967 -25.03 -5.18 38.63
C ASN A 967 -25.11 -4.94 37.12
N SER A 968 -25.34 -3.70 36.66
CA SER A 968 -25.52 -3.43 35.23
C SER A 968 -25.33 -1.96 34.86
N ALA A 969 -25.05 -1.74 33.57
CA ALA A 969 -25.13 -0.44 32.92
C ALA A 969 -26.27 -0.45 31.89
N VAL A 970 -27.21 0.49 32.01
CA VAL A 970 -28.38 0.58 31.13
C VAL A 970 -28.24 1.78 30.19
N MET A 971 -28.10 1.49 28.91
CA MET A 971 -28.08 2.46 27.81
C MET A 971 -29.53 2.76 27.42
N THR A 972 -29.92 4.03 27.45
CA THR A 972 -31.28 4.50 27.09
C THR A 972 -31.26 5.54 25.98
N ASN A 973 -30.07 6.04 25.62
CA ASN A 973 -29.85 6.99 24.54
C ASN A 973 -28.72 6.51 23.62
N THR A 974 -28.82 6.83 22.32
CA THR A 974 -27.75 6.63 21.31
C THR A 974 -26.40 7.25 21.66
N LYS A 975 -26.37 8.24 22.56
CA LYS A 975 -25.13 8.84 23.08
C LYS A 975 -24.50 8.03 24.21
N ASP A 976 -25.23 7.08 24.79
CA ASP A 976 -24.70 6.23 25.85
C ASP A 976 -23.61 5.32 25.29
N LYS A 977 -22.58 5.07 26.10
CA LYS A 977 -21.44 4.26 25.71
C LYS A 977 -20.83 3.58 26.93
N LEU A 978 -20.24 2.41 26.67
CA LEU A 978 -19.27 1.79 27.57
C LEU A 978 -17.91 1.86 26.90
N MET A 979 -16.88 2.22 27.65
CA MET A 979 -15.52 2.27 27.15
C MET A 979 -14.60 1.64 28.18
N ALA A 980 -13.61 0.89 27.72
CA ALA A 980 -12.62 0.29 28.60
C ALA A 980 -11.23 0.49 28.00
N TYR A 981 -10.30 0.97 28.82
CA TYR A 981 -8.88 1.02 28.52
C TYR A 981 -8.13 0.00 29.36
N PHE A 982 -7.11 -0.60 28.77
CA PHE A 982 -6.24 -1.57 29.41
C PHE A 982 -4.85 -1.47 28.79
N ASP A 983 -3.83 -1.36 29.64
CA ASP A 983 -2.43 -1.21 29.25
C ASP A 983 -1.74 -2.54 28.85
N GLN A 984 -2.40 -3.68 29.06
CA GLN A 984 -1.91 -5.01 28.69
C GLN A 984 -2.51 -5.52 27.37
N PRO A 985 -1.89 -6.48 26.68
CA PRO A 985 -2.51 -7.14 25.52
C PRO A 985 -3.79 -7.88 25.91
N ALA A 986 -4.89 -7.64 25.19
CA ALA A 986 -6.12 -8.41 25.32
C ALA A 986 -6.37 -9.26 24.08
N GLN A 987 -6.88 -10.48 24.27
CA GLN A 987 -7.22 -11.40 23.18
C GLN A 987 -8.72 -11.70 23.12
N SER A 988 -9.48 -11.36 24.17
CA SER A 988 -10.92 -11.59 24.18
C SER A 988 -11.70 -10.64 25.09
N ILE A 989 -12.99 -10.52 24.79
CA ILE A 989 -13.98 -9.80 25.59
C ILE A 989 -15.23 -10.65 25.83
N SER A 990 -15.65 -10.79 27.07
CA SER A 990 -16.90 -11.44 27.46
C SER A 990 -17.97 -10.40 27.75
N ILE A 991 -19.11 -10.52 27.04
CA ILE A 991 -20.20 -9.55 27.09
C ILE A 991 -21.51 -10.29 27.40
N LYS A 992 -22.26 -9.75 28.35
CA LYS A 992 -23.66 -10.14 28.60
C LYS A 992 -24.56 -8.91 28.53
N ALA A 993 -25.55 -8.94 27.65
CA ALA A 993 -26.46 -7.82 27.46
C ALA A 993 -27.89 -8.26 27.07
N ASP A 994 -28.87 -7.51 27.54
CA ASP A 994 -30.29 -7.67 27.24
C ASP A 994 -30.81 -6.42 26.51
N PHE A 995 -31.79 -6.58 25.63
CA PHE A 995 -32.46 -5.47 24.94
C PHE A 995 -33.96 -5.49 25.18
N SER A 996 -34.53 -4.33 25.46
CA SER A 996 -35.97 -4.10 25.57
C SER A 996 -36.36 -2.92 24.69
N GLY A 997 -37.05 -3.17 23.59
CA GLY A 997 -37.41 -2.13 22.62
C GLY A 997 -37.78 -2.66 21.25
N SER A 998 -37.88 -1.76 20.27
CA SER A 998 -38.28 -2.10 18.90
C SER A 998 -37.12 -2.12 17.91
N ASN A 999 -36.02 -1.41 18.18
CA ASN A 999 -34.87 -1.34 17.27
C ASN A 999 -33.57 -1.04 18.01
N VAL A 1000 -32.49 -1.73 17.66
CA VAL A 1000 -31.13 -1.48 18.19
C VAL A 1000 -30.07 -1.87 17.15
N ALA A 1001 -29.02 -1.07 17.07
CA ALA A 1001 -27.74 -1.43 16.46
C ALA A 1001 -26.66 -1.31 17.53
N PHE A 1002 -26.33 -2.41 18.19
CA PHE A 1002 -25.39 -2.47 19.31
C PHE A 1002 -24.01 -2.89 18.78
N LYS A 1003 -23.05 -1.97 18.80
CA LYS A 1003 -21.70 -2.15 18.24
C LYS A 1003 -20.68 -2.38 19.35
N VAL A 1004 -19.86 -3.42 19.19
CA VAL A 1004 -18.64 -3.65 19.96
C VAL A 1004 -17.46 -3.30 19.07
N GLN A 1005 -16.61 -2.38 19.52
CA GLN A 1005 -15.51 -1.83 18.72
C GLN A 1005 -14.21 -1.80 19.51
N GLU A 1006 -13.08 -1.84 18.81
CA GLU A 1006 -11.73 -1.78 19.38
C GLU A 1006 -10.81 -0.83 18.63
N THR A 1007 -9.71 -0.44 19.29
CA THR A 1007 -8.63 0.35 18.69
C THR A 1007 -7.32 0.23 19.50
N ARG A 1008 -6.20 0.56 18.85
CA ARG A 1008 -4.84 0.62 19.41
C ARG A 1008 -4.64 1.97 20.13
N ASN A 1009 -5.50 2.95 19.86
CA ASN A 1009 -5.27 4.36 20.22
C ASN A 1009 -6.51 5.03 20.85
N ALA A 1010 -6.31 5.79 21.93
CA ALA A 1010 -7.32 6.60 22.61
C ALA A 1010 -7.18 8.11 22.29
N ASP A 1011 -7.22 8.47 21.01
CA ASP A 1011 -7.04 9.86 20.57
C ASP A 1011 -8.35 10.67 20.53
N VAL A 1012 -8.27 11.97 20.22
CA VAL A 1012 -9.44 12.88 20.10
C VAL A 1012 -10.41 12.45 18.99
N ALA A 1013 -9.95 11.64 18.02
CA ALA A 1013 -10.78 11.03 16.99
C ALA A 1013 -10.18 9.67 16.54
N PRO A 1014 -10.25 8.62 17.37
CA PRO A 1014 -9.64 7.34 17.03
C PRO A 1014 -10.44 6.64 15.93
N TYR A 1015 -9.74 5.94 15.04
CA TYR A 1015 -10.34 4.99 14.12
C TYR A 1015 -10.71 3.72 14.88
N TRP A 1016 -12.00 3.36 14.85
CA TRP A 1016 -12.55 2.23 15.58
C TRP A 1016 -12.82 1.08 14.61
N ARG A 1017 -12.23 -0.09 14.86
CA ARG A 1017 -12.64 -1.32 14.19
C ARG A 1017 -13.90 -1.83 14.86
N THR A 1018 -14.97 -2.05 14.11
CA THR A 1018 -16.13 -2.79 14.62
C THR A 1018 -15.77 -4.27 14.68
N ILE A 1019 -15.85 -4.89 15.85
CA ILE A 1019 -15.63 -6.34 16.02
C ILE A 1019 -16.92 -7.08 15.67
N ARG A 1020 -18.04 -6.56 16.18
CA ARG A 1020 -19.38 -7.11 15.91
C ARG A 1020 -20.46 -6.06 16.09
N GLN A 1021 -21.49 -6.15 15.26
CA GLN A 1021 -22.74 -5.40 15.43
C GLN A 1021 -23.88 -6.39 15.67
N PHE A 1022 -24.69 -6.08 16.68
CA PHE A 1022 -25.86 -6.86 17.06
C PHE A 1022 -27.14 -6.06 16.79
N SER A 1023 -28.15 -6.73 16.27
CA SER A 1023 -29.51 -6.24 16.07
C SER A 1023 -30.41 -6.68 17.22
N ALA A 1024 -31.66 -6.21 17.25
CA ALA A 1024 -32.65 -6.63 18.26
C ALA A 1024 -32.84 -8.16 18.34
N GLN A 1025 -32.60 -8.87 17.23
CA GLN A 1025 -32.79 -10.32 17.10
C GLN A 1025 -31.70 -11.13 17.81
N ASP A 1026 -30.54 -10.52 18.02
CA ASP A 1026 -29.37 -11.18 18.60
C ASP A 1026 -29.39 -11.16 20.13
N PHE A 1027 -30.36 -10.48 20.75
CA PHE A 1027 -30.52 -10.40 22.20
C PHE A 1027 -31.43 -11.53 22.72
N PRO A 1028 -31.16 -12.11 23.90
CA PRO A 1028 -30.07 -11.74 24.82
C PRO A 1028 -28.69 -12.21 24.33
N ILE A 1029 -27.68 -11.39 24.56
CA ILE A 1029 -26.29 -11.68 24.24
C ILE A 1029 -25.62 -12.21 25.50
N ASP A 1030 -25.00 -13.38 25.43
CA ASP A 1030 -24.13 -13.93 26.47
C ASP A 1030 -23.01 -14.70 25.77
N MET A 1031 -21.89 -14.03 25.49
CA MET A 1031 -20.84 -14.61 24.66
C MET A 1031 -19.46 -13.99 24.88
N GLN A 1032 -18.44 -14.63 24.32
CA GLN A 1032 -17.08 -14.13 24.24
C GLN A 1032 -16.71 -13.83 22.78
N LEU A 1033 -16.10 -12.66 22.54
CA LEU A 1033 -15.62 -12.22 21.22
C LEU A 1033 -14.09 -12.13 21.23
N PRO A 1034 -13.42 -12.48 20.12
CA PRO A 1034 -11.99 -12.27 19.98
C PRO A 1034 -11.69 -10.77 19.83
N LEU A 1035 -10.55 -10.34 20.36
CA LEU A 1035 -9.98 -9.01 20.17
C LEU A 1035 -8.70 -9.09 19.33
N ASP A 1036 -8.35 -7.98 18.70
CA ASP A 1036 -7.00 -7.82 18.14
C ASP A 1036 -5.96 -7.83 19.27
N ALA A 1037 -4.87 -8.60 19.13
CA ALA A 1037 -3.84 -8.71 20.16
C ALA A 1037 -3.19 -7.35 20.52
N GLU A 1038 -3.24 -6.39 19.59
CA GLU A 1038 -2.74 -5.04 19.79
C GLU A 1038 -3.80 -4.05 20.26
N ALA A 1039 -5.08 -4.46 20.38
CA ALA A 1039 -6.11 -3.60 20.95
C ALA A 1039 -5.72 -3.17 22.38
N ARG A 1040 -5.94 -1.89 22.69
CA ARG A 1040 -5.75 -1.31 24.04
C ARG A 1040 -7.00 -0.61 24.56
N PHE A 1041 -8.01 -0.53 23.72
CA PHE A 1041 -9.22 0.20 24.00
C PHE A 1041 -10.42 -0.45 23.37
N ILE A 1042 -11.50 -0.56 24.13
CA ILE A 1042 -12.81 -1.05 23.70
C ILE A 1042 -13.84 0.05 23.84
N LYS A 1043 -14.78 0.10 22.89
CA LYS A 1043 -15.95 0.95 22.95
C LYS A 1043 -17.19 0.18 22.50
N ILE A 1044 -18.20 0.20 23.35
CA ILE A 1044 -19.53 -0.33 23.07
C ILE A 1044 -20.49 0.85 22.92
N THR A 1045 -21.24 0.87 21.83
CA THR A 1045 -22.20 1.94 21.51
C THR A 1045 -23.50 1.36 20.96
N ALA A 1046 -24.58 2.12 21.08
CA ALA A 1046 -25.85 1.81 20.44
C ALA A 1046 -26.24 2.96 19.48
N PRO A 1047 -25.55 3.16 18.34
CA PRO A 1047 -25.83 4.25 17.40
C PRO A 1047 -27.28 4.32 16.93
N THR A 1048 -27.99 3.19 16.94
CA THR A 1048 -29.45 3.16 16.85
C THR A 1048 -29.99 2.50 18.11
N LEU A 1049 -30.93 3.15 18.80
CA LEU A 1049 -31.56 2.62 20.00
C LEU A 1049 -32.99 3.18 20.14
N SER A 1050 -33.97 2.29 20.15
CA SER A 1050 -35.40 2.57 20.41
C SER A 1050 -35.88 1.63 21.50
N GLY A 1051 -35.57 1.98 22.75
CA GLY A 1051 -35.70 1.11 23.92
C GLY A 1051 -34.52 1.29 24.88
N SER A 1052 -34.12 0.22 25.55
CA SER A 1052 -32.95 0.19 26.43
C SER A 1052 -32.11 -1.07 26.22
N VAL A 1053 -30.79 -0.94 26.29
CA VAL A 1053 -29.85 -2.07 26.39
C VAL A 1053 -29.28 -2.13 27.79
N THR A 1054 -29.40 -3.27 28.46
CA THR A 1054 -28.84 -3.52 29.79
C THR A 1054 -27.62 -4.43 29.65
N VAL A 1055 -26.42 -3.89 29.89
CA VAL A 1055 -25.18 -4.67 29.91
C VAL A 1055 -24.89 -5.10 31.34
N SER A 1056 -24.90 -6.40 31.59
CA SER A 1056 -24.68 -7.00 32.92
C SER A 1056 -23.29 -7.58 33.10
N ARG A 1057 -22.54 -7.85 32.02
CA ARG A 1057 -21.14 -8.31 32.09
C ARG A 1057 -20.28 -7.66 31.00
N LEU A 1058 -19.09 -7.20 31.39
CA LEU A 1058 -18.05 -6.68 30.50
C LEU A 1058 -16.68 -7.06 31.09
N GLN A 1059 -16.09 -8.15 30.60
CA GLN A 1059 -14.82 -8.69 31.12
C GLN A 1059 -13.81 -8.81 29.98
N ILE A 1060 -12.59 -8.32 30.20
CA ILE A 1060 -11.50 -8.34 29.21
C ILE A 1060 -10.42 -9.31 29.71
N SER A 1061 -9.90 -10.14 28.80
CA SER A 1061 -8.90 -11.15 29.11
C SER A 1061 -7.79 -11.18 28.06
N ASN A 1062 -6.57 -11.56 28.49
CA ASN A 1062 -5.45 -11.92 27.60
C ASN A 1062 -5.56 -13.37 27.11
N GLU A 1063 -6.50 -14.16 27.64
CA GLU A 1063 -6.73 -15.52 27.18
C GLU A 1063 -7.50 -15.52 25.85
N PRO A 1064 -7.06 -16.32 24.85
CA PRO A 1064 -7.78 -16.50 23.61
C PRO A 1064 -9.13 -17.18 23.85
N VAL A 1065 -10.07 -17.01 22.91
CA VAL A 1065 -11.37 -17.68 22.97
C VAL A 1065 -11.16 -19.19 22.78
N THR A 1066 -11.34 -19.97 23.84
CA THR A 1066 -11.09 -21.43 23.83
C THR A 1066 -12.23 -22.25 23.24
N ALA A 1067 -13.44 -21.69 23.15
CA ALA A 1067 -14.58 -22.20 22.39
C ALA A 1067 -15.59 -21.08 22.15
N LEU A 1068 -16.06 -20.89 20.91
CA LEU A 1068 -17.20 -20.02 20.64
C LEU A 1068 -18.43 -20.64 21.33
N SER A 1069 -19.01 -19.93 22.30
CA SER A 1069 -20.19 -20.38 23.04
C SER A 1069 -21.33 -20.77 22.08
N GLU A 1070 -21.95 -21.91 22.37
CA GLU A 1070 -22.86 -22.79 21.61
C GLU A 1070 -24.04 -22.18 20.80
N ASN A 1071 -24.14 -20.87 20.61
CA ASN A 1071 -25.20 -20.23 19.82
C ASN A 1071 -24.79 -19.81 18.40
N MET A 1072 -23.69 -20.34 17.86
CA MET A 1072 -23.39 -20.20 16.43
C MET A 1072 -24.18 -21.24 15.63
N VAL A 1073 -25.37 -20.85 15.17
CA VAL A 1073 -26.13 -21.62 14.18
C VAL A 1073 -25.28 -21.75 12.90
N ALA A 1074 -25.03 -23.01 12.51
CA ALA A 1074 -24.39 -23.52 11.28
C ALA A 1074 -22.84 -23.60 11.25
N ALA A 1075 -22.27 -24.68 11.79
CA ALA A 1075 -20.87 -25.05 11.56
C ALA A 1075 -20.78 -26.42 10.86
N MET A 1076 -20.90 -26.41 9.53
CA MET A 1076 -20.26 -27.42 8.67
C MET A 1076 -18.95 -26.80 8.19
N ARG A 1077 -17.81 -27.45 8.38
CA ARG A 1077 -16.47 -26.98 7.98
C ARG A 1077 -15.77 -28.06 7.15
N VAL A 1078 -15.07 -27.64 6.10
CA VAL A 1078 -14.23 -28.51 5.28
C VAL A 1078 -12.92 -27.78 5.01
N TYR A 1079 -11.78 -28.41 5.33
CA TYR A 1079 -10.45 -27.83 5.15
C TYR A 1079 -9.37 -28.93 4.99
N SER A 1080 -8.17 -28.59 4.51
CA SER A 1080 -7.05 -29.53 4.32
C SER A 1080 -5.88 -29.14 5.24
N PRO A 1081 -5.84 -29.64 6.48
CA PRO A 1081 -4.83 -29.23 7.46
C PRO A 1081 -3.47 -29.92 7.30
N VAL A 1082 -3.43 -31.02 6.55
CA VAL A 1082 -2.24 -31.87 6.34
C VAL A 1082 -2.21 -32.35 4.88
N MET A 1083 -1.00 -32.60 4.36
CA MET A 1083 -0.78 -33.06 2.98
C MET A 1083 -1.61 -34.32 2.67
N ASN A 1084 -2.23 -34.35 1.50
CA ASN A 1084 -3.07 -35.44 0.99
C ASN A 1084 -4.27 -35.80 1.88
N CYS A 1085 -4.81 -34.85 2.66
CA CYS A 1085 -5.93 -35.10 3.56
C CYS A 1085 -6.96 -33.97 3.57
N LEU A 1086 -8.24 -34.35 3.53
CA LEU A 1086 -9.41 -33.50 3.67
C LEU A 1086 -10.04 -33.75 5.04
N ARG A 1087 -10.10 -32.72 5.89
CA ARG A 1087 -10.78 -32.75 7.18
C ARG A 1087 -12.14 -32.07 7.09
N VAL A 1088 -13.14 -32.72 7.68
CA VAL A 1088 -14.54 -32.33 7.65
C VAL A 1088 -15.05 -32.29 9.08
N GLU A 1089 -15.71 -31.22 9.48
CA GLU A 1089 -16.32 -31.06 10.80
C GLU A 1089 -17.79 -30.66 10.63
N VAL A 1090 -18.68 -31.29 11.38
CA VAL A 1090 -20.13 -31.04 11.30
C VAL A 1090 -20.72 -30.95 12.70
N ALA A 1091 -21.67 -30.03 12.87
CA ALA A 1091 -22.38 -29.85 14.13
C ALA A 1091 -23.59 -30.79 14.31
N GLN A 1092 -23.99 -31.53 13.26
CA GLN A 1092 -25.14 -32.43 13.26
C GLN A 1092 -24.75 -33.83 12.76
N ALA A 1093 -25.16 -34.86 13.49
CA ALA A 1093 -24.96 -36.27 13.13
C ALA A 1093 -25.73 -36.65 11.84
N ASN A 1094 -25.36 -37.77 11.20
CA ASN A 1094 -25.91 -38.24 9.93
C ASN A 1094 -25.68 -37.31 8.72
N THR A 1095 -24.60 -36.52 8.72
CA THR A 1095 -24.25 -35.69 7.55
C THR A 1095 -23.49 -36.52 6.52
N VAL A 1096 -24.02 -36.60 5.29
CA VAL A 1096 -23.39 -37.30 4.17
C VAL A 1096 -22.33 -36.42 3.52
N LEU A 1097 -21.08 -36.84 3.57
CA LEU A 1097 -19.97 -36.29 2.78
C LEU A 1097 -19.90 -36.97 1.42
N ARG A 1098 -19.79 -36.17 0.36
CA ARG A 1098 -19.47 -36.61 -1.02
C ARG A 1098 -18.36 -35.74 -1.58
N VAL A 1099 -17.34 -36.36 -2.17
CA VAL A 1099 -16.22 -35.65 -2.80
C VAL A 1099 -16.16 -36.03 -4.26
N TYR A 1100 -16.08 -35.05 -5.14
CA TYR A 1100 -16.00 -35.21 -6.59
C TYR A 1100 -14.71 -34.60 -7.13
N ASN A 1101 -14.12 -35.17 -8.17
CA ASN A 1101 -13.07 -34.49 -8.93
C ASN A 1101 -13.66 -33.43 -9.88
N LEU A 1102 -12.80 -32.69 -10.58
CA LEU A 1102 -13.24 -31.64 -11.52
C LEU A 1102 -13.94 -32.16 -12.78
N LEU A 1103 -13.84 -33.46 -13.07
CA LEU A 1103 -14.59 -34.11 -14.15
C LEU A 1103 -16.00 -34.52 -13.70
N GLY A 1104 -16.33 -34.31 -12.41
CA GLY A 1104 -17.62 -34.65 -11.81
C GLY A 1104 -17.74 -36.09 -11.32
N GLU A 1105 -16.64 -36.84 -11.28
CA GLU A 1105 -16.63 -38.23 -10.81
C GLU A 1105 -16.55 -38.27 -9.29
N LEU A 1106 -17.35 -39.12 -8.65
CA LEU A 1106 -17.36 -39.28 -7.19
C LEU A 1106 -16.10 -40.02 -6.72
N CYS A 1107 -15.23 -39.33 -5.98
CA CYS A 1107 -13.99 -39.86 -5.44
C CYS A 1107 -14.16 -40.47 -4.03
N HIS A 1108 -15.06 -39.93 -3.21
CA HIS A 1108 -15.29 -40.42 -1.84
C HIS A 1108 -16.72 -40.15 -1.36
N GLN A 1109 -17.28 -41.06 -0.56
CA GLN A 1109 -18.55 -40.83 0.15
C GLN A 1109 -18.52 -41.50 1.53
N SER A 1110 -18.93 -40.78 2.56
CA SER A 1110 -19.01 -41.28 3.94
C SER A 1110 -20.09 -40.56 4.76
N GLN A 1111 -20.47 -41.15 5.89
CA GLN A 1111 -21.28 -40.48 6.91
C GLN A 1111 -20.35 -39.81 7.93
N VAL A 1112 -20.66 -38.58 8.32
CA VAL A 1112 -19.88 -37.77 9.25
C VAL A 1112 -20.78 -37.34 10.40
N ASP A 1113 -20.42 -37.74 11.61
CA ASP A 1113 -21.20 -37.43 12.81
C ASP A 1113 -20.66 -36.25 13.61
N SER A 1114 -19.35 -35.98 13.51
CA SER A 1114 -18.70 -34.85 14.18
C SER A 1114 -17.47 -34.39 13.41
N VAL A 1115 -16.47 -35.26 13.23
CA VAL A 1115 -15.26 -35.00 12.47
C VAL A 1115 -14.90 -36.22 11.63
N SER A 1116 -14.50 -36.01 10.38
CA SER A 1116 -13.98 -37.05 9.50
C SER A 1116 -12.76 -36.55 8.75
N GLU A 1117 -11.81 -37.45 8.50
CA GLU A 1117 -10.63 -37.19 7.69
C GLU A 1117 -10.62 -38.16 6.51
N VAL A 1118 -10.41 -37.62 5.31
CA VAL A 1118 -10.42 -38.37 4.06
C VAL A 1118 -9.08 -38.18 3.37
N ALA A 1119 -8.34 -39.27 3.22
CA ALA A 1119 -7.12 -39.28 2.42
C ALA A 1119 -7.48 -39.09 0.94
N LEU A 1120 -6.95 -38.03 0.33
CA LEU A 1120 -7.14 -37.69 -1.08
C LEU A 1120 -5.81 -37.21 -1.65
N PRO A 1121 -5.42 -37.62 -2.87
CA PRO A 1121 -4.24 -37.06 -3.53
C PRO A 1121 -4.34 -35.54 -3.65
N SER A 1122 -3.21 -34.85 -3.63
CA SER A 1122 -3.12 -33.41 -3.91
C SER A 1122 -3.88 -33.05 -5.19
N GLY A 1123 -4.76 -32.05 -5.11
CA GLY A 1123 -5.66 -31.71 -6.21
C GLY A 1123 -6.88 -30.92 -5.79
N LEU A 1124 -7.62 -30.43 -6.77
CA LEU A 1124 -8.84 -29.64 -6.56
C LEU A 1124 -10.07 -30.56 -6.63
N TYR A 1125 -10.90 -30.54 -5.59
CA TYR A 1125 -12.11 -31.34 -5.46
C TYR A 1125 -13.34 -30.48 -5.19
N ILE A 1126 -14.52 -31.01 -5.51
CA ILE A 1126 -15.83 -30.47 -5.10
C ILE A 1126 -16.33 -31.35 -3.96
N VAL A 1127 -16.50 -30.76 -2.78
CA VAL A 1127 -17.03 -31.43 -1.60
C VAL A 1127 -18.48 -31.01 -1.39
N ARG A 1128 -19.36 -31.98 -1.15
CA ARG A 1128 -20.75 -31.77 -0.73
C ARG A 1128 -20.99 -32.42 0.62
N LEU A 1129 -21.51 -31.66 1.56
CA LEU A 1129 -22.04 -32.13 2.83
C LEU A 1129 -23.55 -31.95 2.82
N GLN A 1130 -24.29 -32.99 3.16
CA GLN A 1130 -25.74 -32.95 3.14
C GLN A 1130 -26.33 -33.65 4.37
N ASN A 1131 -27.23 -32.98 5.07
CA ASN A 1131 -28.10 -33.62 6.06
C ASN A 1131 -29.57 -33.23 5.80
N ASP A 1132 -30.48 -33.65 6.66
CA ASP A 1132 -31.92 -33.43 6.49
C ASP A 1132 -32.34 -31.94 6.53
N ALA A 1133 -31.46 -31.03 6.97
CA ALA A 1133 -31.73 -29.60 7.16
C ALA A 1133 -30.90 -28.66 6.27
N GLN A 1134 -29.70 -29.06 5.84
CA GLN A 1134 -28.73 -28.20 5.15
C GLN A 1134 -27.88 -28.96 4.13
N GLU A 1135 -27.45 -28.26 3.07
CA GLU A 1135 -26.45 -28.72 2.10
C GLU A 1135 -25.34 -27.67 1.95
N LEU A 1136 -24.08 -28.07 2.12
CA LEU A 1136 -22.89 -27.25 1.86
C LEU A 1136 -22.14 -27.83 0.66
N THR A 1137 -21.90 -27.03 -0.37
CA THR A 1137 -21.01 -27.38 -1.48
C THR A 1137 -19.81 -26.44 -1.51
N GLN A 1138 -18.60 -26.99 -1.47
CA GLN A 1138 -17.36 -26.24 -1.41
C GLN A 1138 -16.33 -26.80 -2.40
N LYS A 1139 -15.62 -25.93 -3.12
CA LYS A 1139 -14.41 -26.33 -3.85
C LYS A 1139 -13.22 -26.23 -2.90
N ILE A 1140 -12.41 -27.27 -2.85
CA ILE A 1140 -11.28 -27.33 -1.93
C ILE A 1140 -10.04 -27.90 -2.62
N MET A 1141 -8.91 -27.25 -2.39
CA MET A 1141 -7.61 -27.77 -2.76
C MET A 1141 -7.09 -28.61 -1.60
N VAL A 1142 -6.93 -29.90 -1.83
CA VAL A 1142 -6.18 -30.78 -0.94
C VAL A 1142 -4.71 -30.59 -1.27
N LYS A 1143 -3.91 -30.15 -0.29
CA LYS A 1143 -2.50 -29.82 -0.49
C LYS A 1143 -1.64 -31.05 -0.67
#